data_AF-A0A9P8IV82-F1
#
_entry.id   AF-A0A9P8IV82-F1
#
_cell.length_a   1.000
_cell.length_b   1.000
_cell.length_c   1.000
_cell.angle_alpha   90.00
_cell.angle_beta   90.00
_cell.angle_gamma   90.00
#
_symmetry.space_group_name_H-M   'P 1'
#
loop_
_entity.id
_entity.type
_entity.pdbx_description
1 polymer ?
#
loop_
_entity_poly.entity_id
_entity_poly.type
_entity_poly.pdbx_seq_one_letter_code
_entity_poly.pdbx_strand_id
1 'polypeptide(L)'
;REVLDMALEKLTRTIVKGVKENLKTECEAQIARACREEYANKLDQAPYKPRGMVLGTTPRVLALSNGAGKRNDAICWAYVDENGRVLENGKFVDIRMGNKEKFLPDGADVGAFVDLVERRKPDVVAVSGFSVETRRLYKDLQEIIESHDLRGTPYEEEDGSEQSDKLDIVITNDEVARLYYTSDRATAEHPTVPPLTRYCIALARYMQSPLKEYAALGRDITSISFTPNQTLIPQEKVLKHLEMAMIETVNLVGVDVNEAVSDSYTANLLQYVSGLGPRKAAHLLKVVNSNGGDLNTRYELIGVSDRSRRAAVGPKIFENCASFLYINYDDSEPDSDYLDNTRVHPEDYETARKIVADTLDMDEEDVKAEIDEAGPNAVVRKLIKDDAQDKLNDLVLDDYAEEILRKIGLKKKATLELIRGELQQPYEELRRSFYLLSTDEVFTMLTGETKESLTAGMIVPVSIKRTFPDHIDVKLDCGIDGTVNEQDFPAGVGNGGAEPRHVWQTHQTVQAKLLEIEPKRFTARLSLREDDLREPFRREFDHEPGQWDEQQEAQDKKEALLEKDAKTGRAQRVIKHPLFRPFNSAQAEEYLGSQAQGDVVIRPSSKGLDHLAVTWKVSENVFQHIDVLELDKENEFSVGRTLKVGGKYTYSDLDELIVLHVKAMAK
;
A
#
# COMPACT_ATOMS: atom_id res chain seq x y z
N ARG A 1 41.83 -15.18 -40.80
CA ARG A 1 41.53 -13.92 -40.08
C ARG A 1 40.07 -13.54 -40.30
N GLU A 2 39.63 -13.23 -41.52
CA GLU A 2 38.23 -12.91 -41.82
C GLU A 2 37.21 -13.97 -41.34
N VAL A 3 37.50 -15.26 -41.54
CA VAL A 3 36.65 -16.35 -41.00
C VAL A 3 36.58 -16.33 -39.47
N LEU A 4 37.69 -15.99 -38.82
CA LEU A 4 37.76 -15.87 -37.36
C LEU A 4 36.97 -14.65 -36.89
N ASP A 5 37.09 -13.52 -37.58
CA ASP A 5 36.37 -12.28 -37.26
C ASP A 5 34.85 -12.47 -37.41
N MET A 6 34.40 -13.13 -38.49
CA MET A 6 32.99 -13.49 -38.67
C MET A 6 32.48 -14.49 -37.62
N ALA A 7 33.31 -15.47 -37.23
CA ALA A 7 32.95 -16.44 -36.21
C ALA A 7 32.88 -15.79 -34.82
N LEU A 8 33.82 -14.91 -34.49
CA LEU A 8 33.84 -14.15 -33.26
C LEU A 8 32.64 -13.21 -33.16
N GLU A 9 32.26 -12.51 -34.23
CA GLU A 9 31.07 -11.66 -34.21
C GLU A 9 29.79 -12.45 -33.89
N LYS A 10 29.61 -13.63 -34.50
CA LYS A 10 28.48 -14.52 -34.21
C LYS A 10 28.53 -15.10 -32.80
N LEU A 11 29.72 -15.47 -32.33
CA LEU A 11 29.93 -15.98 -30.98
C LEU A 11 29.62 -14.89 -29.94
N THR A 12 30.13 -13.67 -30.12
CA THR A 12 29.87 -12.52 -29.26
C THR A 12 28.37 -12.23 -29.18
N ARG A 13 27.64 -12.23 -30.30
CA ARG A 13 26.17 -12.06 -30.27
C ARG A 13 25.47 -13.14 -29.45
N THR A 14 25.91 -14.39 -29.57
CA THR A 14 25.37 -15.51 -28.81
C THR A 14 25.67 -15.39 -27.32
N ILE A 15 26.92 -15.06 -26.98
CA ILE A 15 27.35 -14.85 -25.59
C ILE A 15 26.59 -13.68 -24.97
N VAL A 16 26.50 -12.53 -25.65
CA VAL A 16 25.77 -11.36 -25.16
C VAL A 16 24.30 -11.70 -24.90
N LYS A 17 23.68 -12.47 -25.80
CA LYS A 17 22.30 -12.94 -25.58
C LYS A 17 22.19 -13.82 -24.34
N GLY A 18 23.08 -14.80 -24.17
CA GLY A 18 23.08 -15.69 -23.00
C GLY A 18 23.35 -14.95 -21.69
N VAL A 19 24.31 -14.03 -21.67
CA VAL A 19 24.60 -13.18 -20.50
C VAL A 19 23.39 -12.30 -20.16
N LYS A 20 22.74 -11.70 -21.16
CA LYS A 20 21.53 -10.89 -20.95
C LYS A 20 20.37 -11.70 -20.39
N GLU A 21 20.15 -12.92 -20.89
CA GLU A 21 19.10 -13.82 -20.40
C GLU A 21 19.37 -14.30 -18.97
N ASN A 22 20.62 -14.64 -18.65
CA ASN A 22 21.02 -15.01 -17.29
C ASN A 22 20.86 -13.84 -16.32
N LEU A 23 21.35 -12.65 -16.70
CA LEU A 23 21.22 -11.44 -15.88
C LEU A 23 19.75 -11.09 -15.65
N LYS A 24 18.93 -11.14 -16.70
CA LYS A 24 17.48 -10.94 -16.58
C LYS A 24 16.86 -11.94 -15.59
N THR A 25 17.18 -13.23 -15.71
CA THR A 25 16.63 -14.28 -14.85
C THR A 25 17.00 -14.05 -13.37
N GLU A 26 18.24 -13.63 -13.12
CA GLU A 26 18.73 -13.29 -11.78
C GLU A 26 18.01 -12.05 -11.24
N CYS A 27 17.92 -10.96 -12.00
CA CYS A 27 17.18 -9.76 -11.61
C CYS A 27 15.71 -10.07 -11.29
N GLU A 28 15.05 -10.89 -12.13
CA GLU A 28 13.68 -11.31 -11.86
C GLU A 28 13.56 -12.16 -10.59
N ALA A 29 14.56 -12.99 -10.28
CA ALA A 29 14.58 -13.80 -9.06
C ALA A 29 14.77 -12.91 -7.82
N GLN A 30 15.62 -11.88 -7.90
CA GLN A 30 15.80 -10.90 -6.83
C GLN A 30 14.52 -10.11 -6.56
N ILE A 31 13.82 -9.65 -7.60
CA ILE A 31 12.52 -8.97 -7.45
C ILE A 31 11.49 -9.91 -6.80
N ALA A 32 11.39 -11.15 -7.27
CA ALA A 32 10.46 -12.14 -6.70
C ALA A 32 10.78 -12.46 -5.22
N ARG A 33 12.08 -12.48 -4.87
CA ARG A 33 12.53 -12.64 -3.48
C ARG A 33 12.15 -11.44 -2.62
N ALA A 34 12.34 -10.22 -3.11
CA ALA A 34 11.92 -9.01 -2.39
C ALA A 34 10.39 -8.99 -2.14
N CYS A 35 9.59 -9.38 -3.14
CA CYS A 35 8.14 -9.53 -2.94
C CYS A 35 7.80 -10.58 -1.88
N ARG A 36 8.53 -11.70 -1.86
CA ARG A 36 8.35 -12.75 -0.84
C ARG A 36 8.69 -12.26 0.56
N GLU A 37 9.82 -11.57 0.73
CA GLU A 37 10.27 -11.06 2.02
C GLU A 37 9.28 -10.04 2.59
N GLU A 38 8.80 -9.11 1.76
CA GLU A 38 7.79 -8.14 2.18
C GLU A 38 6.45 -8.81 2.52
N TYR A 39 6.04 -9.80 1.72
CA TYR A 39 4.83 -10.56 2.03
C TYR A 39 4.97 -11.37 3.32
N ALA A 40 6.14 -11.99 3.56
CA ALA A 40 6.40 -12.72 4.80
C ALA A 40 6.28 -11.79 6.03
N ASN A 41 6.77 -10.55 5.95
CA ASN A 41 6.59 -9.56 7.03
C ASN A 41 5.11 -9.25 7.28
N LYS A 42 4.29 -9.18 6.23
CA LYS A 42 2.84 -8.98 6.35
C LYS A 42 2.11 -10.20 6.92
N LEU A 43 2.62 -11.41 6.68
CA LEU A 43 2.05 -12.65 7.21
C LEU A 43 2.47 -12.93 8.66
N ASP A 44 3.70 -12.55 9.03
CA ASP A 44 4.29 -12.68 10.37
C ASP A 44 3.69 -11.66 11.35
N GLN A 45 2.38 -11.78 11.56
CA GLN A 45 1.60 -10.96 12.46
C GLN A 45 0.60 -11.85 13.22
N ALA A 46 0.70 -11.82 14.54
CA ALA A 46 -0.27 -12.34 15.47
C ALA A 46 -1.57 -11.50 15.42
N PRO A 47 -2.70 -12.03 15.94
CA PRO A 47 -3.90 -11.24 16.19
C PRO A 47 -3.58 -9.96 16.98
N TYR A 48 -4.35 -8.89 16.76
CA TYR A 48 -4.20 -7.68 17.56
C TYR A 48 -4.41 -8.00 19.04
N LYS A 49 -3.44 -7.59 19.87
CA LYS A 49 -3.41 -7.88 21.30
C LYS A 49 -3.62 -6.59 22.10
N PRO A 50 -4.82 -6.35 22.63
CA PRO A 50 -5.05 -5.32 23.63
C PRO A 50 -4.18 -5.55 24.88
N ARG A 51 -3.94 -4.49 25.65
CA ARG A 51 -3.21 -4.62 26.92
C ARG A 51 -3.98 -5.53 27.88
N GLY A 52 -3.26 -6.45 28.52
CA GLY A 52 -3.83 -7.44 29.44
C GLY A 52 -4.23 -8.77 28.80
N MET A 53 -4.32 -8.87 27.47
CA MET A 53 -4.57 -10.14 26.78
C MET A 53 -3.29 -10.94 26.53
N VAL A 54 -3.44 -12.26 26.44
CA VAL A 54 -2.37 -13.18 26.02
C VAL A 54 -2.16 -13.04 24.51
N LEU A 55 -0.89 -13.08 24.08
CA LEU A 55 -0.55 -13.02 22.66
C LEU A 55 -1.13 -14.25 21.95
N GLY A 56 -1.82 -14.05 20.82
CA GLY A 56 -2.50 -15.12 20.08
C GLY A 56 -4.00 -15.22 20.36
N THR A 57 -4.51 -14.60 21.43
CA THR A 57 -5.96 -14.53 21.68
C THR A 57 -6.63 -13.65 20.62
N THR A 58 -7.70 -14.17 20.00
CA THR A 58 -8.47 -13.42 18.99
C THR A 58 -9.32 -12.33 19.65
N PRO A 59 -9.16 -11.05 19.29
CA PRO A 59 -9.95 -9.96 19.86
C PRO A 59 -11.36 -9.90 19.27
N ARG A 60 -12.31 -9.37 20.05
CA ARG A 60 -13.62 -8.93 19.55
C ARG A 60 -13.47 -7.53 18.96
N VAL A 61 -13.84 -7.35 17.70
CA VAL A 61 -13.51 -6.14 16.95
C VAL A 61 -14.77 -5.41 16.51
N LEU A 62 -14.84 -4.11 16.82
CA LEU A 62 -15.81 -3.19 16.23
C LEU A 62 -15.14 -2.39 15.12
N ALA A 63 -15.48 -2.64 13.86
CA ALA A 63 -14.90 -1.94 12.72
C ALA A 63 -15.84 -0.87 12.18
N LEU A 64 -15.30 0.32 11.86
CA LEU A 64 -16.04 1.44 11.27
C LEU A 64 -15.34 2.00 10.02
N SER A 65 -16.15 2.48 9.07
CA SER A 65 -15.66 3.22 7.92
C SER A 65 -16.67 4.26 7.41
N ASN A 66 -16.16 5.44 7.05
CA ASN A 66 -16.91 6.47 6.32
C ASN A 66 -16.71 6.41 4.80
N GLY A 67 -16.04 5.37 4.28
CA GLY A 67 -15.76 5.23 2.84
C GLY A 67 -14.98 6.42 2.29
N ALA A 68 -15.55 7.11 1.30
CA ALA A 68 -14.94 8.30 0.70
C ALA A 68 -15.11 9.58 1.54
N GLY A 69 -15.90 9.53 2.62
CA GLY A 69 -16.11 10.66 3.52
C GLY A 69 -16.81 11.86 2.88
N LYS A 70 -17.67 11.66 1.87
CA LYS A 70 -18.43 12.77 1.28
C LYS A 70 -19.48 13.26 2.28
N ARG A 71 -19.92 14.50 2.07
CA ARG A 71 -20.96 15.10 2.90
C ARG A 71 -22.24 14.25 2.81
N ASN A 72 -22.74 13.80 3.96
CA ASN A 72 -23.88 12.90 4.16
C ASN A 72 -23.63 11.41 3.86
N ASP A 73 -22.38 10.99 3.60
CA ASP A 73 -22.07 9.56 3.57
C ASP A 73 -22.26 8.98 4.98
N ALA A 74 -23.00 7.88 5.05
CA ALA A 74 -23.21 7.16 6.31
C ALA A 74 -21.92 6.43 6.73
N ILE A 75 -21.64 6.45 8.01
CA ILE A 75 -20.54 5.70 8.63
C ILE A 75 -21.05 4.28 8.86
N CYS A 76 -20.55 3.32 8.10
CA CYS A 76 -20.91 1.92 8.28
C CYS A 76 -20.06 1.30 9.38
N TRP A 77 -20.64 0.32 10.09
CA TRP A 77 -19.92 -0.43 11.11
C TRP A 77 -20.33 -1.89 11.14
N ALA A 78 -19.44 -2.74 11.65
CA ALA A 78 -19.69 -4.16 11.89
C ALA A 78 -18.97 -4.61 13.16
N TYR A 79 -19.66 -5.41 13.99
CA TYR A 79 -19.10 -6.06 15.16
C TYR A 79 -18.86 -7.54 14.88
N VAL A 80 -17.63 -7.99 15.09
CA VAL A 80 -17.17 -9.36 14.89
C VAL A 80 -16.69 -9.94 16.22
N ASP A 81 -17.23 -11.10 16.60
CA ASP A 81 -16.86 -11.80 17.84
C ASP A 81 -15.52 -12.54 17.72
N GLU A 82 -15.02 -13.13 18.81
CA GLU A 82 -13.74 -13.88 18.82
C GLU A 82 -13.70 -15.07 17.84
N ASN A 83 -14.85 -15.55 17.37
CA ASN A 83 -14.95 -16.66 16.41
C ASN A 83 -15.03 -16.18 14.95
N GLY A 84 -14.85 -14.88 14.70
CA GLY A 84 -14.93 -14.31 13.35
C GLY A 84 -16.35 -14.16 12.79
N ARG A 85 -17.38 -14.34 13.64
CA ARG A 85 -18.79 -14.23 13.24
C ARG A 85 -19.28 -12.81 13.38
N VAL A 86 -20.02 -12.35 12.37
CA VAL A 86 -20.63 -11.03 12.35
C VAL A 86 -21.94 -11.09 13.12
N LEU A 87 -21.95 -10.61 14.37
CA LEU A 87 -23.15 -10.65 15.22
C LEU A 87 -24.07 -9.45 14.99
N GLU A 88 -23.50 -8.29 14.66
CA GLU A 88 -24.27 -7.07 14.46
C GLU A 88 -23.58 -6.13 13.47
N ASN A 89 -24.36 -5.38 12.71
CA ASN A 89 -23.87 -4.33 11.82
C ASN A 89 -24.89 -3.21 11.70
N GLY A 90 -24.44 -2.05 11.23
CA GLY A 90 -25.32 -0.90 11.09
C GLY A 90 -24.66 0.29 10.41
N LYS A 91 -25.33 1.43 10.55
CA LYS A 91 -24.90 2.71 9.99
C LYS A 91 -25.16 3.82 10.99
N PHE A 92 -24.24 4.76 11.07
CA PHE A 92 -24.40 6.05 11.72
C PHE A 92 -24.41 7.16 10.67
N VAL A 93 -25.00 8.30 11.00
CA VAL A 93 -25.05 9.50 10.16
C VAL A 93 -24.17 10.60 10.76
N ASP A 94 -24.21 10.79 12.07
CA ASP A 94 -23.43 11.84 12.74
C ASP A 94 -22.92 11.41 14.12
N ILE A 95 -21.62 11.09 14.20
CA ILE A 95 -20.92 10.73 15.45
C ILE A 95 -19.91 11.80 15.89
N ARG A 96 -20.17 13.08 15.55
CA ARG A 96 -19.30 14.17 16.00
C ARG A 96 -19.69 14.60 17.41
N MET A 97 -18.69 14.79 18.27
CA MET A 97 -18.92 15.42 19.56
C MET A 97 -19.31 16.88 19.38
N GLY A 98 -20.31 17.31 20.14
CA GLY A 98 -20.72 18.70 20.24
C GLY A 98 -19.70 19.51 21.02
N ASN A 99 -19.85 20.83 20.98
CA ASN A 99 -19.05 21.73 21.79
C ASN A 99 -19.96 22.46 22.79
N LYS A 100 -19.91 22.05 24.05
CA LYS A 100 -20.72 22.59 25.14
C LYS A 100 -20.47 24.09 25.36
N GLU A 101 -19.24 24.58 25.17
CA GLU A 101 -18.90 26.00 25.31
C GLU A 101 -19.51 26.85 24.19
N LYS A 102 -19.72 26.26 23.01
CA LYS A 102 -20.35 26.90 21.85
C LYS A 102 -21.84 26.57 21.71
N PHE A 103 -22.44 25.93 22.71
CA PHE A 103 -23.84 25.44 22.68
C PHE A 103 -24.17 24.56 21.46
N LEU A 104 -23.17 23.83 20.95
CA LEU A 104 -23.34 22.87 19.86
C LEU A 104 -23.70 21.51 20.47
N PRO A 105 -24.87 20.93 20.13
CA PRO A 105 -25.27 19.62 20.62
C PRO A 105 -24.39 18.52 20.02
N ASP A 106 -24.34 17.38 20.70
CA ASP A 106 -23.69 16.17 20.19
C ASP A 106 -24.42 15.64 18.95
N GLY A 107 -23.69 14.93 18.10
CA GLY A 107 -24.24 14.23 16.94
C GLY A 107 -25.34 13.25 17.35
N ALA A 108 -26.30 13.02 16.47
CA ALA A 108 -27.48 12.21 16.76
C ALA A 108 -27.15 10.75 17.14
N ASP A 109 -26.02 10.23 16.68
CA ASP A 109 -25.64 8.83 16.83
C ASP A 109 -24.55 8.58 17.89
N VAL A 110 -24.09 9.62 18.60
CA VAL A 110 -23.08 9.48 19.67
C VAL A 110 -23.59 8.55 20.77
N GLY A 111 -24.84 8.73 21.23
CA GLY A 111 -25.45 7.84 22.23
C GLY A 111 -25.60 6.40 21.73
N ALA A 112 -25.98 6.22 20.45
CA ALA A 112 -26.11 4.89 19.87
C ALA A 112 -24.76 4.15 19.75
N PHE A 113 -23.66 4.88 19.51
CA PHE A 113 -22.32 4.32 19.52
C PHE A 113 -21.89 3.90 20.93
N VAL A 114 -22.13 4.76 21.94
CA VAL A 114 -21.83 4.45 23.35
C VAL A 114 -22.61 3.21 23.80
N ASP A 115 -23.92 3.16 23.55
CA ASP A 115 -24.79 2.02 23.85
C ASP A 115 -24.29 0.72 23.18
N LEU A 116 -23.79 0.82 21.94
CA LEU A 116 -23.24 -0.32 21.21
C LEU A 116 -21.96 -0.85 21.87
N VAL A 117 -21.03 0.05 22.24
CA VAL A 117 -19.77 -0.31 22.88
C VAL A 117 -20.03 -0.93 24.26
N GLU A 118 -20.90 -0.35 25.07
CA GLU A 118 -21.24 -0.90 26.39
C GLU A 118 -21.95 -2.27 26.31
N ARG A 119 -22.81 -2.45 25.30
CA ARG A 119 -23.55 -3.71 25.10
C ARG A 119 -22.67 -4.84 24.57
N ARG A 120 -21.81 -4.54 23.58
CA ARG A 120 -20.98 -5.57 22.90
C ARG A 120 -19.61 -5.75 23.53
N LYS A 121 -19.12 -4.76 24.26
CA LYS A 121 -17.80 -4.75 24.90
C LYS A 121 -16.68 -5.20 23.93
N PRO A 122 -16.50 -4.49 22.80
CA PRO A 122 -15.39 -4.81 21.90
C PRO A 122 -14.06 -4.62 22.62
N ASP A 123 -13.06 -5.42 22.23
CA ASP A 123 -11.71 -5.31 22.76
C ASP A 123 -10.90 -4.22 22.05
N VAL A 124 -11.26 -3.93 20.79
CA VAL A 124 -10.62 -2.89 19.98
C VAL A 124 -11.58 -2.33 18.93
N VAL A 125 -11.39 -1.05 18.57
CA VAL A 125 -12.10 -0.37 17.49
C VAL A 125 -11.18 -0.23 16.28
N ALA A 126 -11.55 -0.84 15.15
CA ALA A 126 -10.85 -0.73 13.87
C ALA A 126 -11.45 0.41 13.04
N VAL A 127 -10.62 1.29 12.47
CA VAL A 127 -11.08 2.38 11.62
C VAL A 127 -10.25 2.42 10.34
N SER A 128 -10.90 2.46 9.19
CA SER A 128 -10.21 2.76 7.92
C SER A 128 -11.18 3.31 6.87
N GLY A 129 -10.66 3.77 5.74
CA GLY A 129 -11.47 4.32 4.67
C GLY A 129 -10.66 4.78 3.47
N PHE A 130 -11.34 5.45 2.52
CA PHE A 130 -10.82 5.70 1.19
C PHE A 130 -10.22 7.09 1.00
N SER A 131 -10.20 7.92 2.05
CA SER A 131 -9.73 9.30 1.96
C SER A 131 -9.23 9.83 3.29
N VAL A 132 -8.61 11.02 3.24
CA VAL A 132 -8.16 11.76 4.43
C VAL A 132 -9.27 12.07 5.44
N GLU A 133 -10.55 12.05 5.03
CA GLU A 133 -11.69 12.29 5.93
C GLU A 133 -11.81 11.21 7.02
N THR A 134 -11.28 10.01 6.78
CA THR A 134 -11.16 8.95 7.79
C THR A 134 -10.33 9.38 9.00
N ARG A 135 -9.35 10.30 8.81
CA ARG A 135 -8.59 10.86 9.94
C ARG A 135 -9.46 11.71 10.87
N ARG A 136 -10.51 12.36 10.34
CA ARG A 136 -11.48 13.10 11.16
C ARG A 136 -12.35 12.13 11.94
N LEU A 137 -12.86 11.08 11.29
CA LEU A 137 -13.59 10.00 11.95
C LEU A 137 -12.81 9.40 13.13
N TYR A 138 -11.52 9.11 12.93
CA TYR A 138 -10.65 8.62 14.01
C TYR A 138 -10.61 9.56 15.22
N LYS A 139 -10.49 10.88 14.97
CA LYS A 139 -10.46 11.88 16.05
C LYS A 139 -11.82 11.99 16.76
N ASP A 140 -12.91 12.00 16.00
CA ASP A 140 -14.26 12.05 16.55
C ASP A 140 -14.51 10.85 17.49
N LEU A 141 -14.11 9.64 17.07
CA LEU A 141 -14.20 8.44 17.90
C LEU A 141 -13.30 8.52 19.14
N GLN A 142 -12.08 9.04 19.00
CA GLN A 142 -11.16 9.24 20.12
C GLN A 142 -11.76 10.20 21.17
N GLU A 143 -12.36 11.31 20.73
CA GLU A 143 -13.04 12.26 21.61
C GLU A 143 -14.27 11.64 22.31
N ILE A 144 -15.04 10.78 21.62
CA ILE A 144 -16.17 10.06 22.23
C ILE A 144 -15.68 9.11 23.33
N ILE A 145 -14.67 8.29 23.04
CA ILE A 145 -14.10 7.33 24.01
C ILE A 145 -13.55 8.07 25.22
N GLU A 146 -12.83 9.18 25.01
CA GLU A 146 -12.28 9.98 26.10
C GLU A 146 -13.35 10.67 26.95
N SER A 147 -14.42 11.17 26.33
CA SER A 147 -15.48 11.91 27.03
C SER A 147 -16.47 11.02 27.79
N HIS A 148 -16.71 9.80 27.31
CA HIS A 148 -17.61 8.83 27.94
C HIS A 148 -16.86 7.78 28.78
N ASP A 149 -15.54 7.88 28.87
CA ASP A 149 -14.66 6.92 29.57
C ASP A 149 -14.93 5.46 29.17
N LEU A 150 -15.04 5.21 27.86
CA LEU A 150 -15.24 3.87 27.33
C LEU A 150 -13.96 3.05 27.49
N ARG A 151 -14.04 1.93 28.19
CA ARG A 151 -12.90 1.09 28.53
C ARG A 151 -12.96 -0.29 27.89
N GLY A 152 -11.78 -0.86 27.66
CA GLY A 152 -11.61 -2.22 27.17
C GLY A 152 -11.82 -3.26 28.26
N THR A 153 -11.50 -4.51 27.93
CA THR A 153 -11.59 -5.64 28.87
C THR A 153 -10.64 -5.43 30.06
N PRO A 154 -11.12 -5.60 31.32
CA PRO A 154 -10.27 -5.46 32.49
C PRO A 154 -9.22 -6.58 32.53
N TYR A 155 -8.07 -6.29 33.11
CA TYR A 155 -6.99 -7.23 33.34
C TYR A 155 -6.39 -7.03 34.74
N GLU A 156 -5.79 -8.08 35.28
CA GLU A 156 -5.08 -8.04 36.57
C GLU A 156 -3.62 -7.64 36.33
N GLU A 157 -3.12 -6.65 37.08
CA GLU A 157 -1.68 -6.35 37.13
C GLU A 157 -0.94 -7.31 38.09
N GLU A 158 0.40 -7.26 38.08
CA GLU A 158 1.26 -8.12 38.92
C GLU A 158 0.99 -7.98 40.44
N ASP A 159 0.37 -6.87 40.86
CA ASP A 159 -0.01 -6.61 42.24
C ASP A 159 -1.41 -7.13 42.62
N GLY A 160 -2.12 -7.75 41.67
CA GLY A 160 -3.47 -8.28 41.84
C GLY A 160 -4.58 -7.22 41.76
N SER A 161 -4.28 -6.00 41.33
CA SER A 161 -5.30 -4.98 41.09
C SER A 161 -5.94 -5.14 39.70
N GLU A 162 -7.27 -5.01 39.64
CA GLU A 162 -8.00 -4.95 38.36
C GLU A 162 -7.88 -3.55 37.76
N GLN A 163 -7.23 -3.46 36.60
CA GLN A 163 -7.17 -2.25 35.80
C GLN A 163 -7.91 -2.45 34.47
N SER A 164 -8.49 -1.38 33.94
CA SER A 164 -9.11 -1.37 32.63
C SER A 164 -8.68 -0.10 31.91
N ASP A 165 -7.98 -0.27 30.80
CA ASP A 165 -7.52 0.86 29.99
C ASP A 165 -8.64 1.36 29.07
N LYS A 166 -8.48 2.58 28.56
CA LYS A 166 -9.41 3.12 27.56
C LYS A 166 -9.41 2.24 26.33
N LEU A 167 -10.58 2.12 25.69
CA LEU A 167 -10.73 1.30 24.50
C LEU A 167 -9.85 1.81 23.36
N ASP A 168 -9.03 0.91 22.80
CA ASP A 168 -8.10 1.24 21.73
C ASP A 168 -8.83 1.53 20.41
N ILE A 169 -8.36 2.55 19.70
CA ILE A 169 -8.76 2.82 18.31
C ILE A 169 -7.52 2.71 17.42
N VAL A 170 -7.61 1.83 16.43
CA VAL A 170 -6.51 1.53 15.51
C VAL A 170 -6.93 1.86 14.07
N ILE A 171 -6.05 2.56 13.34
CA ILE A 171 -6.18 2.66 11.89
C ILE A 171 -5.60 1.41 11.26
N THR A 172 -6.48 0.57 10.71
CA THR A 172 -6.10 -0.76 10.21
C THR A 172 -5.73 -0.71 8.72
N ASN A 173 -4.74 -1.51 8.33
CA ASN A 173 -4.40 -1.74 6.93
C ASN A 173 -5.59 -2.31 6.17
N ASP A 174 -5.98 -1.65 5.08
CA ASP A 174 -7.20 -1.96 4.35
C ASP A 174 -6.97 -2.57 2.96
N GLU A 175 -5.74 -2.93 2.61
CA GLU A 175 -5.39 -3.45 1.28
C GLU A 175 -6.20 -4.71 0.92
N VAL A 176 -6.40 -5.62 1.88
CA VAL A 176 -7.23 -6.82 1.69
C VAL A 176 -8.71 -6.46 1.64
N ALA A 177 -9.15 -5.56 2.53
CA ALA A 177 -10.54 -5.12 2.60
C ALA A 177 -11.00 -4.45 1.30
N ARG A 178 -10.11 -3.69 0.63
CA ARG A 178 -10.34 -3.07 -0.69
C ARG A 178 -10.55 -4.08 -1.81
N LEU A 179 -9.93 -5.24 -1.74
CA LEU A 179 -10.17 -6.32 -2.71
C LEU A 179 -11.43 -7.12 -2.35
N TYR A 180 -11.69 -7.32 -1.07
CA TYR A 180 -12.81 -8.12 -0.59
C TYR A 180 -14.17 -7.46 -0.82
N TYR A 181 -14.36 -6.19 -0.47
CA TYR A 181 -15.71 -5.63 -0.25
C TYR A 181 -16.67 -5.64 -1.46
N THR A 182 -16.13 -5.62 -2.68
CA THR A 182 -16.87 -5.73 -3.94
C THR A 182 -16.72 -7.09 -4.64
N SER A 183 -16.00 -8.03 -4.03
CA SER A 183 -15.76 -9.35 -4.62
C SER A 183 -17.03 -10.21 -4.65
N ASP A 184 -17.04 -11.19 -5.56
CA ASP A 184 -18.08 -12.23 -5.61
C ASP A 184 -18.09 -13.05 -4.33
N ARG A 185 -16.92 -13.30 -3.74
CA ARG A 185 -16.77 -13.99 -2.44
C ARG A 185 -17.51 -13.25 -1.33
N ALA A 186 -17.30 -11.94 -1.18
CA ALA A 186 -17.98 -11.15 -0.17
C ALA A 186 -19.49 -11.10 -0.39
N THR A 187 -19.93 -11.14 -1.66
CA THR A 187 -21.35 -11.25 -2.01
C THR A 187 -21.95 -12.61 -1.66
N ALA A 188 -21.18 -13.69 -1.81
CA ALA A 188 -21.61 -15.03 -1.43
C ALA A 188 -21.65 -15.22 0.10
N GLU A 189 -20.65 -14.72 0.83
CA GLU A 189 -20.56 -14.82 2.29
C GLU A 189 -21.61 -13.94 2.99
N HIS A 190 -21.83 -12.72 2.49
CA HIS A 190 -22.74 -11.75 3.10
C HIS A 190 -23.70 -11.10 2.09
N PRO A 191 -24.66 -11.86 1.50
CA PRO A 191 -25.49 -11.38 0.39
C PRO A 191 -26.31 -10.13 0.71
N THR A 192 -26.83 -10.02 1.94
CA THR A 192 -27.71 -8.93 2.38
C THR A 192 -26.96 -7.70 2.93
N VAL A 193 -25.65 -7.81 3.13
CA VAL A 193 -24.83 -6.76 3.74
C VAL A 193 -24.32 -5.80 2.67
N PRO A 194 -24.44 -4.47 2.84
CA PRO A 194 -23.93 -3.50 1.88
C PRO A 194 -22.39 -3.54 1.71
N PRO A 195 -21.85 -3.13 0.55
CA PRO A 195 -20.41 -3.22 0.28
C PRO A 195 -19.52 -2.54 1.34
N LEU A 196 -19.86 -1.33 1.80
CA LEU A 196 -19.05 -0.63 2.82
C LEU A 196 -19.09 -1.32 4.19
N THR A 197 -20.18 -2.02 4.52
CA THR A 197 -20.25 -2.84 5.74
C THR A 197 -19.43 -4.12 5.57
N ARG A 198 -19.37 -4.72 4.37
CA ARG A 198 -18.46 -5.84 4.08
C ARG A 198 -16.99 -5.43 4.18
N TYR A 199 -16.67 -4.21 3.79
CA TYR A 199 -15.34 -3.62 4.02
C TYR A 199 -15.02 -3.57 5.53
N CYS A 200 -15.96 -3.14 6.38
CA CYS A 200 -15.77 -3.16 7.84
C CYS A 200 -15.57 -4.59 8.38
N ILE A 201 -16.31 -5.57 7.88
CA ILE A 201 -16.13 -6.99 8.26
C ILE A 201 -14.70 -7.45 7.93
N ALA A 202 -14.16 -7.11 6.76
CA ALA A 202 -12.80 -7.46 6.38
C ALA A 202 -11.74 -6.75 7.25
N LEU A 203 -11.95 -5.49 7.65
CA LEU A 203 -11.06 -4.80 8.59
C LEU A 203 -11.03 -5.52 9.95
N ALA A 204 -12.21 -5.92 10.45
CA ALA A 204 -12.31 -6.66 11.71
C ALA A 204 -11.59 -8.01 11.62
N ARG A 205 -11.82 -8.79 10.55
CA ARG A 205 -11.14 -10.06 10.33
C ARG A 205 -9.63 -9.91 10.14
N TYR A 206 -9.17 -8.83 9.52
CA TYR A 206 -7.73 -8.55 9.40
C TYR A 206 -7.09 -8.34 10.78
N MET A 207 -7.76 -7.64 11.71
CA MET A 207 -7.26 -7.49 13.08
C MET A 207 -7.25 -8.81 13.86
N GLN A 208 -8.18 -9.72 13.53
CA GLN A 208 -8.23 -11.05 14.14
C GLN A 208 -7.16 -11.99 13.58
N SER A 209 -6.95 -12.01 12.26
CA SER A 209 -5.92 -12.81 11.63
C SER A 209 -5.55 -12.27 10.24
N PRO A 210 -4.45 -11.51 10.13
CA PRO A 210 -3.93 -11.09 8.82
C PRO A 210 -3.66 -12.30 7.91
N LEU A 211 -3.13 -13.39 8.48
CA LEU A 211 -2.81 -14.63 7.78
C LEU A 211 -4.01 -15.22 7.04
N LYS A 212 -5.14 -15.40 7.74
CA LYS A 212 -6.36 -15.96 7.12
C LYS A 212 -6.90 -14.99 6.05
N GLU A 213 -6.80 -13.67 6.24
CA GLU A 213 -7.27 -12.67 5.28
C GLU A 213 -6.47 -12.72 3.97
N TYR A 214 -5.14 -12.78 4.05
CA TYR A 214 -4.28 -12.91 2.88
C TYR A 214 -4.46 -14.26 2.17
N ALA A 215 -4.58 -15.36 2.92
CA ALA A 215 -4.80 -16.69 2.33
C ALA A 215 -6.10 -16.75 1.52
N ALA A 216 -7.11 -16.04 1.97
CA ALA A 216 -8.43 -16.06 1.37
C ALA A 216 -8.57 -15.15 0.11
N LEU A 217 -7.54 -14.36 -0.23
CA LEU A 217 -7.44 -13.67 -1.52
C LEU A 217 -7.04 -14.61 -2.68
N GLY A 218 -6.37 -15.73 -2.38
CA GLY A 218 -5.92 -16.66 -3.40
C GLY A 218 -5.02 -15.99 -4.45
N ARG A 219 -5.45 -15.95 -5.72
CA ARG A 219 -4.66 -15.37 -6.83
C ARG A 219 -4.68 -13.84 -6.84
N ASP A 220 -5.69 -13.24 -6.24
CA ASP A 220 -5.86 -11.78 -6.20
C ASP A 220 -4.78 -11.10 -5.34
N ILE A 221 -4.01 -11.89 -4.57
CA ILE A 221 -2.82 -11.43 -3.83
C ILE A 221 -1.81 -10.70 -4.72
N THR A 222 -1.72 -11.08 -6.01
CA THR A 222 -0.82 -10.43 -6.98
C THR A 222 -1.24 -9.00 -7.36
N SER A 223 -2.46 -8.60 -7.00
CA SER A 223 -2.97 -7.24 -7.15
C SER A 223 -2.43 -6.30 -6.07
N ILE A 224 -1.98 -6.84 -4.93
CA ILE A 224 -1.26 -6.08 -3.92
C ILE A 224 0.18 -5.89 -4.40
N SER A 225 0.66 -4.65 -4.34
CA SER A 225 2.03 -4.30 -4.70
C SER A 225 2.92 -4.42 -3.47
N PHE A 226 3.79 -5.42 -3.47
CA PHE A 226 4.80 -5.61 -2.42
C PHE A 226 6.09 -4.84 -2.71
N THR A 227 6.40 -4.66 -4.00
CA THR A 227 7.54 -3.84 -4.44
C THR A 227 7.15 -2.99 -5.65
N PRO A 228 7.74 -1.81 -5.84
CA PRO A 228 7.48 -0.96 -7.01
C PRO A 228 7.75 -1.66 -8.35
N ASN A 229 8.71 -2.59 -8.36
CA ASN A 229 9.20 -3.28 -9.55
C ASN A 229 8.50 -4.62 -9.81
N GLN A 230 7.48 -4.99 -9.02
CA GLN A 230 6.74 -6.25 -9.15
C GLN A 230 6.17 -6.47 -10.56
N THR A 231 5.75 -5.39 -11.23
CA THR A 231 5.16 -5.44 -12.59
C THR A 231 6.18 -5.77 -13.69
N LEU A 232 7.49 -5.70 -13.39
CA LEU A 232 8.56 -6.02 -14.33
C LEU A 232 8.74 -7.54 -14.53
N ILE A 233 8.11 -8.37 -13.69
CA ILE A 233 8.26 -9.83 -13.73
C ILE A 233 6.92 -10.53 -13.97
N PRO A 234 6.91 -11.76 -14.54
CA PRO A 234 5.66 -12.50 -14.76
C PRO A 234 4.92 -12.79 -13.45
N GLN A 235 3.60 -12.61 -13.44
CA GLN A 235 2.74 -12.83 -12.26
C GLN A 235 2.85 -14.24 -11.68
N GLU A 236 3.01 -15.26 -12.52
CA GLU A 236 3.18 -16.66 -12.06
C GLU A 236 4.46 -16.84 -11.22
N LYS A 237 5.54 -16.10 -11.55
CA LYS A 237 6.79 -16.14 -10.80
C LYS A 237 6.63 -15.45 -9.45
N VAL A 238 5.90 -14.33 -9.41
CA VAL A 238 5.51 -13.66 -8.14
C VAL A 238 4.69 -14.62 -7.28
N LEU A 239 3.60 -15.15 -7.82
CA LEU A 239 2.67 -16.02 -7.09
C LEU A 239 3.38 -17.21 -6.46
N LYS A 240 4.26 -17.90 -7.20
CA LYS A 240 5.05 -19.01 -6.66
C LYS A 240 5.88 -18.62 -5.45
N HIS A 241 6.51 -17.44 -5.48
CA HIS A 241 7.33 -16.95 -4.37
C HIS A 241 6.46 -16.52 -3.17
N LEU A 242 5.28 -15.93 -3.42
CA LEU A 242 4.31 -15.60 -2.37
C LEU A 242 3.73 -16.86 -1.71
N GLU A 243 3.43 -17.90 -2.49
CA GLU A 243 2.98 -19.21 -1.98
C GLU A 243 4.02 -19.83 -1.03
N MET A 244 5.32 -19.66 -1.30
CA MET A 244 6.36 -20.14 -0.38
C MET A 244 6.30 -19.47 1.00
N ALA A 245 6.12 -18.14 1.05
CA ALA A 245 5.97 -17.42 2.33
C ALA A 245 4.68 -17.81 3.07
N MET A 246 3.58 -18.02 2.33
CA MET A 246 2.32 -18.50 2.90
C MET A 246 2.49 -19.90 3.50
N ILE A 247 3.15 -20.82 2.80
CA ILE A 247 3.46 -22.16 3.33
C ILE A 247 4.28 -22.04 4.61
N GLU A 248 5.37 -21.27 4.62
CA GLU A 248 6.22 -21.11 5.81
C GLU A 248 5.43 -20.61 7.02
N THR A 249 4.58 -19.59 6.82
CA THR A 249 3.80 -19.00 7.93
C THR A 249 2.66 -19.92 8.39
N VAL A 250 1.92 -20.56 7.47
CA VAL A 250 0.84 -21.49 7.84
C VAL A 250 1.36 -22.69 8.62
N ASN A 251 2.52 -23.22 8.26
CA ASN A 251 3.12 -24.35 8.98
C ASN A 251 3.74 -23.92 10.33
N LEU A 252 4.13 -22.64 10.49
CA LEU A 252 4.53 -22.10 11.80
C LEU A 252 3.34 -22.00 12.76
N VAL A 253 2.22 -21.46 12.28
CA VAL A 253 1.01 -21.24 13.09
C VAL A 253 0.26 -22.55 13.36
N GLY A 254 0.19 -23.43 12.36
CA GLY A 254 -0.67 -24.61 12.39
C GLY A 254 -2.11 -24.30 12.00
N VAL A 255 -2.89 -25.36 11.76
CA VAL A 255 -4.31 -25.28 11.40
C VAL A 255 -5.11 -26.25 12.26
N ASP A 256 -6.13 -25.72 12.94
CA ASP A 256 -7.16 -26.53 13.59
C ASP A 256 -8.01 -27.20 12.51
N VAL A 257 -8.00 -28.54 12.50
CA VAL A 257 -8.69 -29.30 11.46
C VAL A 257 -10.22 -29.21 11.61
N ASN A 258 -10.73 -29.20 12.85
CA ASN A 258 -12.17 -29.14 13.11
C ASN A 258 -12.70 -27.71 12.83
N GLU A 259 -11.93 -26.68 13.19
CA GLU A 259 -12.24 -25.30 12.76
C GLU A 259 -12.25 -25.21 11.22
N ALA A 260 -11.26 -25.77 10.54
CA ALA A 260 -11.19 -25.73 9.07
C ALA A 260 -12.35 -26.49 8.38
N VAL A 261 -12.98 -27.46 9.03
CA VAL A 261 -14.15 -28.18 8.50
C VAL A 261 -15.42 -27.34 8.60
N SER A 262 -15.59 -26.59 9.69
CA SER A 262 -16.78 -25.79 9.97
C SER A 262 -16.69 -24.35 9.41
N ASP A 263 -15.50 -23.78 9.38
CA ASP A 263 -15.21 -22.43 8.91
C ASP A 263 -14.45 -22.45 7.56
N SER A 264 -15.15 -21.98 6.53
CA SER A 264 -14.62 -21.81 5.16
C SER A 264 -13.41 -20.88 5.12
N TYR A 265 -13.28 -19.96 6.07
CA TYR A 265 -12.17 -19.02 6.10
C TYR A 265 -10.87 -19.69 6.55
N THR A 266 -10.91 -20.45 7.63
CA THR A 266 -9.83 -21.32 8.10
C THR A 266 -9.49 -22.43 7.10
N ALA A 267 -10.49 -22.97 6.40
CA ALA A 267 -10.31 -23.95 5.34
C ALA A 267 -9.33 -23.49 4.23
N ASN A 268 -9.23 -22.18 3.96
CA ASN A 268 -8.33 -21.64 2.94
C ASN A 268 -6.85 -21.85 3.28
N LEU A 269 -6.51 -22.06 4.55
CA LEU A 269 -5.15 -22.33 5.01
C LEU A 269 -4.68 -23.75 4.64
N LEU A 270 -5.59 -24.73 4.59
CA LEU A 270 -5.25 -26.15 4.41
C LEU A 270 -4.46 -26.44 3.13
N GLN A 271 -4.65 -25.65 2.08
CA GLN A 271 -3.90 -25.84 0.83
C GLN A 271 -2.40 -25.53 0.97
N TYR A 272 -2.01 -24.76 1.99
CA TYR A 272 -0.64 -24.33 2.25
C TYR A 272 0.07 -25.18 3.33
N VAL A 273 -0.65 -26.14 3.93
CA VAL A 273 -0.05 -27.11 4.86
C VAL A 273 0.88 -28.06 4.11
N SER A 274 2.03 -28.38 4.70
CA SER A 274 3.05 -29.25 4.11
C SER A 274 2.46 -30.60 3.68
N GLY A 275 2.74 -31.01 2.43
CA GLY A 275 2.19 -32.25 1.84
C GLY A 275 0.76 -32.13 1.28
N LEU A 276 0.02 -31.08 1.66
CA LEU A 276 -1.26 -30.72 1.06
C LEU A 276 -1.07 -29.82 -0.16
N GLY A 277 -2.18 -29.40 -0.72
CA GLY A 277 -2.32 -28.60 -1.94
C GLY A 277 -3.80 -28.49 -2.26
N PRO A 278 -4.23 -27.63 -3.19
CA PRO A 278 -5.65 -27.28 -3.36
C PRO A 278 -6.57 -28.50 -3.52
N ARG A 279 -6.14 -29.49 -4.33
CA ARG A 279 -6.89 -30.73 -4.55
C ARG A 279 -6.95 -31.63 -3.32
N LYS A 280 -5.86 -31.72 -2.55
CA LYS A 280 -5.78 -32.59 -1.37
C LYS A 280 -6.50 -31.98 -0.18
N ALA A 281 -6.42 -30.66 0.01
CA ALA A 281 -7.16 -29.93 1.03
C ALA A 281 -8.67 -30.10 0.83
N ALA A 282 -9.17 -29.90 -0.39
CA ALA A 282 -10.58 -30.13 -0.71
C ALA A 282 -11.01 -31.60 -0.49
N HIS A 283 -10.13 -32.56 -0.80
CA HIS A 283 -10.39 -33.97 -0.54
C HIS A 283 -10.46 -34.28 0.96
N LEU A 284 -9.53 -33.74 1.75
CA LEU A 284 -9.50 -33.89 3.21
C LEU A 284 -10.83 -33.41 3.81
N LEU A 285 -11.23 -32.17 3.52
CA LEU A 285 -12.50 -31.60 4.02
C LEU A 285 -13.71 -32.47 3.63
N LYS A 286 -13.75 -32.96 2.39
CA LYS A 286 -14.84 -33.81 1.92
C LYS A 286 -14.91 -35.14 2.67
N VAL A 287 -13.76 -35.77 2.92
CA VAL A 287 -13.70 -37.06 3.61
C VAL A 287 -14.03 -36.90 5.09
N VAL A 288 -13.49 -35.87 5.76
CA VAL A 288 -13.79 -35.60 7.18
C VAL A 288 -15.29 -35.33 7.38
N ASN A 289 -15.89 -34.48 6.52
CA ASN A 289 -17.35 -34.28 6.51
C ASN A 289 -18.14 -35.58 6.27
N SER A 290 -17.63 -36.50 5.45
CA SER A 290 -18.28 -37.79 5.21
C SER A 290 -18.14 -38.77 6.38
N ASN A 291 -17.13 -38.56 7.24
CA ASN A 291 -16.82 -39.42 8.38
C ASN A 291 -17.45 -38.93 9.70
N GLY A 292 -18.15 -37.79 9.70
CA GLY A 292 -18.83 -37.26 10.90
C GLY A 292 -18.61 -35.77 11.14
N GLY A 293 -17.64 -35.14 10.47
CA GLY A 293 -17.38 -33.70 10.58
C GLY A 293 -16.40 -33.31 11.69
N ASP A 294 -16.26 -34.12 12.74
CA ASP A 294 -15.32 -33.91 13.84
C ASP A 294 -14.26 -35.01 13.90
N LEU A 295 -13.05 -34.61 14.30
CA LEU A 295 -11.92 -35.49 14.57
C LEU A 295 -11.50 -35.39 16.04
N ASN A 296 -11.26 -36.54 16.67
CA ASN A 296 -10.79 -36.61 18.06
C ASN A 296 -9.27 -36.84 18.16
N THR A 297 -8.68 -37.45 17.13
CA THR A 297 -7.23 -37.70 17.07
C THR A 297 -6.69 -37.61 15.65
N ARG A 298 -5.41 -37.22 15.50
CA ARG A 298 -4.72 -37.14 14.20
C ARG A 298 -4.72 -38.48 13.46
N TYR A 299 -4.70 -39.62 14.17
CA TYR A 299 -4.71 -40.94 13.54
C TYR A 299 -6.02 -41.26 12.78
N GLU A 300 -7.10 -40.52 13.02
CA GLU A 300 -8.34 -40.63 12.24
C GLU A 300 -8.15 -40.17 10.80
N LEU A 301 -7.19 -39.28 10.53
CA LEU A 301 -6.89 -38.79 9.18
C LEU A 301 -6.41 -39.93 8.24
N ILE A 302 -5.78 -40.96 8.79
CA ILE A 302 -5.32 -42.15 8.05
C ILE A 302 -6.28 -43.34 8.17
N GLY A 303 -7.41 -43.19 8.87
CA GLY A 303 -8.40 -44.26 9.06
C GLY A 303 -7.88 -45.47 9.83
N VAL A 304 -6.85 -45.28 10.68
CA VAL A 304 -6.23 -46.37 11.46
C VAL A 304 -7.03 -46.67 12.74
N SER A 305 -7.61 -45.64 13.35
CA SER A 305 -8.41 -45.76 14.58
C SER A 305 -9.72 -46.54 14.37
N ASP A 306 -10.37 -46.37 13.22
CA ASP A 306 -11.62 -47.07 12.88
C ASP A 306 -11.63 -47.51 11.40
N ARG A 307 -11.71 -48.83 11.18
CA ARG A 307 -11.78 -49.44 9.84
C ARG A 307 -13.06 -49.07 9.08
N SER A 308 -14.08 -48.54 9.76
CA SER A 308 -15.30 -48.04 9.15
C SER A 308 -15.12 -46.66 8.51
N ARG A 309 -14.11 -45.88 8.95
CA ARG A 309 -13.82 -44.54 8.46
C ARG A 309 -12.92 -44.58 7.22
N ARG A 310 -13.17 -43.65 6.31
CA ARG A 310 -12.34 -43.50 5.10
C ARG A 310 -11.10 -42.69 5.43
N ALA A 311 -9.93 -43.14 4.96
CA ALA A 311 -8.69 -42.37 5.08
C ALA A 311 -8.80 -41.04 4.31
N ALA A 312 -8.64 -39.93 5.01
CA ALA A 312 -8.65 -38.58 4.43
C ALA A 312 -7.34 -38.29 3.69
N VAL A 313 -6.23 -38.80 4.22
CA VAL A 313 -4.87 -38.66 3.66
C VAL A 313 -4.13 -39.99 3.62
N GLY A 314 -3.16 -40.12 2.71
CA GLY A 314 -2.28 -41.29 2.65
C GLY A 314 -1.11 -41.21 3.65
N PRO A 315 -0.43 -42.33 3.97
CA PRO A 315 0.62 -42.37 5.01
C PRO A 315 1.75 -41.35 4.80
N LYS A 316 2.26 -41.19 3.57
CA LYS A 316 3.33 -40.22 3.30
C LYS A 316 2.84 -38.76 3.34
N ILE A 317 1.55 -38.52 3.10
CA ILE A 317 0.97 -37.19 3.26
C ILE A 317 0.86 -36.88 4.74
N PHE A 318 0.35 -37.84 5.52
CA PHE A 318 0.24 -37.75 6.97
C PHE A 318 1.58 -37.41 7.62
N GLU A 319 2.65 -38.12 7.28
CA GLU A 319 4.02 -37.84 7.77
C GLU A 319 4.49 -36.40 7.48
N ASN A 320 4.01 -35.78 6.38
CA ASN A 320 4.38 -34.41 6.06
C ASN A 320 3.48 -33.36 6.73
N CYS A 321 2.23 -33.69 7.06
CA CYS A 321 1.24 -32.72 7.52
C CYS A 321 0.86 -32.84 9.00
N ALA A 322 1.13 -33.97 9.65
CA ALA A 322 0.54 -34.30 10.94
C ALA A 322 0.91 -33.31 12.06
N SER A 323 2.14 -32.81 12.08
CA SER A 323 2.59 -31.82 13.09
C SER A 323 1.99 -30.43 12.91
N PHE A 324 1.41 -30.12 11.74
CA PHE A 324 0.88 -28.80 11.39
C PHE A 324 -0.65 -28.76 11.44
N LEU A 325 -1.29 -29.92 11.63
CA LEU A 325 -2.72 -30.08 11.77
C LEU A 325 -3.00 -30.46 13.22
N TYR A 326 -3.63 -29.58 13.98
CA TYR A 326 -3.93 -29.84 15.38
C TYR A 326 -5.41 -30.01 15.64
N ILE A 327 -5.69 -30.63 16.77
CA ILE A 327 -7.04 -30.90 17.26
C ILE A 327 -7.02 -30.46 18.73
N ASN A 328 -7.96 -29.60 19.11
CA ASN A 328 -8.04 -29.14 20.50
C ASN A 328 -8.28 -30.32 21.43
N TYR A 329 -7.54 -30.35 22.55
CA TYR A 329 -7.69 -31.40 23.55
C TYR A 329 -9.03 -31.28 24.28
N ASP A 330 -9.74 -32.41 24.42
CA ASP A 330 -10.98 -32.51 25.19
C ASP A 330 -10.83 -33.61 26.24
N ASP A 331 -10.76 -33.23 27.52
CA ASP A 331 -10.60 -34.16 28.64
C ASP A 331 -11.83 -35.07 28.84
N SER A 332 -12.99 -34.68 28.31
CA SER A 332 -14.20 -35.49 28.38
C SER A 332 -14.19 -36.65 27.38
N GLU A 333 -13.39 -36.56 26.32
CA GLU A 333 -13.27 -37.58 25.29
C GLU A 333 -12.11 -38.54 25.62
N PRO A 334 -12.39 -39.84 25.86
CA PRO A 334 -11.36 -40.81 26.24
C PRO A 334 -10.25 -40.94 25.21
N ASP A 335 -10.59 -40.82 23.93
CA ASP A 335 -9.68 -41.00 22.80
C ASP A 335 -8.88 -39.72 22.43
N SER A 336 -9.14 -38.59 23.10
CA SER A 336 -8.41 -37.34 22.85
C SER A 336 -6.95 -37.44 23.36
N ASP A 337 -5.99 -37.13 22.50
CA ASP A 337 -4.57 -37.08 22.88
C ASP A 337 -4.14 -35.63 23.08
N TYR A 338 -3.61 -35.30 24.27
CA TYR A 338 -3.13 -33.95 24.56
C TYR A 338 -2.03 -33.52 23.58
N LEU A 339 -1.22 -34.46 23.08
CA LEU A 339 -0.17 -34.18 22.11
C LEU A 339 -0.72 -33.80 20.73
N ASP A 340 -1.97 -34.13 20.40
CA ASP A 340 -2.61 -33.70 19.14
C ASP A 340 -2.90 -32.19 19.14
N ASN A 341 -2.93 -31.56 20.31
CA ASN A 341 -2.99 -30.11 20.52
C ASN A 341 -1.60 -29.45 20.59
N THR A 342 -0.54 -30.09 20.10
CA THR A 342 0.84 -29.55 20.13
C THR A 342 1.53 -29.64 18.77
N ARG A 343 2.62 -28.90 18.54
CA ARG A 343 3.45 -29.05 17.33
C ARG A 343 4.30 -30.34 17.32
N VAL A 344 4.22 -31.17 18.36
CA VAL A 344 4.93 -32.45 18.41
C VAL A 344 4.40 -33.36 17.31
N HIS A 345 5.30 -33.95 16.52
CA HIS A 345 4.92 -34.88 15.46
C HIS A 345 4.55 -36.25 16.06
N PRO A 346 3.55 -36.99 15.51
CA PRO A 346 3.15 -38.32 16.02
C PRO A 346 4.28 -39.37 16.08
N GLU A 347 5.38 -39.18 15.34
CA GLU A 347 6.56 -40.05 15.43
C GLU A 347 7.32 -39.90 16.77
N ASP A 348 7.14 -38.77 17.45
CA ASP A 348 7.83 -38.40 18.67
C ASP A 348 6.95 -38.50 19.93
N TYR A 349 5.69 -38.93 19.81
CA TYR A 349 4.77 -39.03 20.95
C TYR A 349 5.31 -39.94 22.06
N GLU A 350 5.93 -41.05 21.70
CA GLU A 350 6.55 -41.95 22.69
C GLU A 350 7.74 -41.28 23.40
N THR A 351 8.47 -40.41 22.71
CA THR A 351 9.58 -39.63 23.31
C THR A 351 9.02 -38.58 24.26
N ALA A 352 7.97 -37.86 23.87
CA ALA A 352 7.30 -36.90 24.73
C ALA A 352 6.75 -37.55 26.00
N ARG A 353 6.06 -38.70 25.89
CA ARG A 353 5.55 -39.45 27.05
C ARG A 353 6.67 -39.88 28.02
N LYS A 354 7.85 -40.27 27.50
CA LYS A 354 9.02 -40.60 28.34
C LYS A 354 9.57 -39.39 29.08
N ILE A 355 9.70 -38.25 28.40
CA ILE A 355 10.12 -36.99 29.06
C ILE A 355 9.18 -36.63 30.20
N VAL A 356 7.87 -36.79 29.99
CA VAL A 356 6.88 -36.53 31.05
C VAL A 356 7.00 -37.51 32.21
N ALA A 357 7.17 -38.81 31.94
CA ALA A 357 7.36 -39.82 32.99
C ALA A 357 8.61 -39.52 33.84
N ASP A 358 9.73 -39.18 33.19
CA ASP A 358 10.98 -38.82 33.85
C ASP A 358 10.81 -37.53 34.68
N THR A 359 10.03 -36.56 34.20
CA THR A 359 9.74 -35.29 34.91
C THR A 359 8.87 -35.49 36.14
N LEU A 360 8.02 -36.52 36.15
CA LEU A 360 7.17 -36.88 37.27
C LEU A 360 7.81 -37.88 38.23
N ASP A 361 9.10 -38.22 38.01
CA ASP A 361 9.84 -39.25 38.75
C ASP A 361 9.09 -40.61 38.79
N MET A 362 8.36 -40.94 37.72
CA MET A 362 7.60 -42.19 37.62
C MET A 362 8.52 -43.33 37.19
N ASP A 363 8.43 -44.47 37.87
CA ASP A 363 9.13 -45.67 37.43
C ASP A 363 8.35 -46.45 36.33
N GLU A 364 8.96 -47.50 35.77
CA GLU A 364 8.33 -48.29 34.72
C GLU A 364 7.04 -48.99 35.19
N GLU A 365 6.91 -49.30 36.48
CA GLU A 365 5.72 -49.93 37.05
C GLU A 365 4.58 -48.92 37.17
N ASP A 366 4.88 -47.70 37.64
CA ASP A 366 3.96 -46.57 37.74
C ASP A 366 3.42 -46.17 36.36
N VAL A 367 4.32 -46.02 35.37
CA VAL A 367 3.93 -45.69 33.99
C VAL A 367 2.99 -46.75 33.43
N LYS A 368 3.30 -48.03 33.66
CA LYS A 368 2.48 -49.13 33.16
C LYS A 368 1.12 -49.19 33.85
N ALA A 369 1.06 -48.98 35.16
CA ALA A 369 -0.20 -48.93 35.90
C ALA A 369 -1.14 -47.83 35.37
N GLU A 370 -0.59 -46.64 35.13
CA GLU A 370 -1.34 -45.49 34.59
C GLU A 370 -1.82 -45.75 33.15
N ILE A 371 -0.97 -46.36 32.30
CA ILE A 371 -1.35 -46.72 30.93
C ILE A 371 -2.43 -47.81 30.91
N ASP A 372 -2.35 -48.80 31.80
CA ASP A 372 -3.34 -49.89 31.88
C ASP A 372 -4.70 -49.38 32.39
N GLU A 373 -4.73 -48.34 33.23
CA GLU A 373 -5.96 -47.74 33.78
C GLU A 373 -6.61 -46.72 32.85
N ALA A 374 -5.82 -45.77 32.30
CA ALA A 374 -6.33 -44.60 31.58
C ALA A 374 -5.78 -44.46 30.14
N GLY A 375 -5.10 -45.50 29.64
CA GLY A 375 -4.59 -45.57 28.28
C GLY A 375 -3.24 -44.85 28.06
N PRO A 376 -2.72 -44.88 26.82
CA PRO A 376 -1.38 -44.35 26.50
C PRO A 376 -1.18 -42.85 26.81
N ASN A 377 -2.27 -42.10 26.95
CA ASN A 377 -2.25 -40.65 27.15
C ASN A 377 -2.28 -40.27 28.64
N ALA A 378 -2.45 -41.24 29.55
CA ALA A 378 -2.59 -41.03 30.99
C ALA A 378 -1.44 -40.20 31.59
N VAL A 379 -0.20 -40.52 31.20
CA VAL A 379 1.01 -39.88 31.73
C VAL A 379 1.04 -38.38 31.43
N VAL A 380 0.70 -37.99 30.20
CA VAL A 380 0.65 -36.57 29.80
C VAL A 380 -0.52 -35.87 30.48
N ARG A 381 -1.69 -36.52 30.56
CA ARG A 381 -2.85 -35.98 31.27
C ARG A 381 -2.54 -35.70 32.74
N LYS A 382 -1.77 -36.57 33.40
CA LYS A 382 -1.35 -36.41 34.79
C LYS A 382 -0.48 -35.17 34.98
N LEU A 383 0.50 -34.92 34.10
CA LEU A 383 1.33 -33.71 34.14
C LEU A 383 0.49 -32.43 34.12
N ILE A 384 -0.51 -32.37 33.24
CA ILE A 384 -1.38 -31.20 33.08
C ILE A 384 -2.32 -31.06 34.27
N LYS A 385 -2.87 -32.17 34.78
CA LYS A 385 -3.77 -32.17 35.92
C LYS A 385 -3.08 -31.79 37.24
N ASP A 386 -1.82 -32.18 37.38
CA ASP A 386 -1.00 -31.90 38.56
C ASP A 386 -0.33 -30.51 38.50
N ASP A 387 -0.57 -29.73 37.43
CA ASP A 387 0.02 -28.41 37.17
C ASP A 387 1.56 -28.42 37.31
N ALA A 388 2.16 -29.54 36.89
CA ALA A 388 3.58 -29.83 37.11
C ALA A 388 4.45 -29.46 35.90
N GLN A 389 3.93 -28.62 34.98
CA GLN A 389 4.59 -28.24 33.73
C GLN A 389 5.90 -27.47 33.98
N ASP A 390 6.00 -26.71 35.07
CA ASP A 390 7.21 -25.99 35.44
C ASP A 390 8.41 -26.90 35.71
N LYS A 391 8.17 -28.14 36.19
CA LYS A 391 9.21 -29.14 36.45
C LYS A 391 9.94 -29.59 35.19
N LEU A 392 9.35 -29.37 34.01
CA LEU A 392 10.00 -29.67 32.73
C LEU A 392 11.30 -28.87 32.54
N ASN A 393 11.46 -27.73 33.24
CA ASN A 393 12.68 -26.93 33.21
C ASN A 393 13.84 -27.57 34.00
N ASP A 394 13.55 -28.47 34.93
CA ASP A 394 14.57 -29.15 35.74
C ASP A 394 15.30 -30.25 34.94
N LEU A 395 14.73 -30.66 33.81
CA LEU A 395 15.26 -31.74 32.99
C LEU A 395 16.43 -31.27 32.11
N VAL A 396 17.58 -31.94 32.25
CA VAL A 396 18.79 -31.65 31.45
C VAL A 396 18.69 -32.33 30.09
N LEU A 397 18.09 -31.65 29.11
CA LEU A 397 17.85 -32.19 27.77
C LEU A 397 19.13 -32.56 26.99
N ASP A 398 20.27 -31.96 27.33
CA ASP A 398 21.55 -32.26 26.68
C ASP A 398 22.01 -33.70 26.93
N ASP A 399 21.92 -34.16 28.18
CA ASP A 399 22.27 -35.53 28.54
C ASP A 399 21.30 -36.53 27.90
N TYR A 400 20.01 -36.19 27.89
CA TYR A 400 18.97 -37.00 27.23
C TYR A 400 19.22 -37.12 25.72
N ALA A 401 19.60 -36.03 25.06
CA ALA A 401 19.93 -36.02 23.64
C ALA A 401 21.17 -36.87 23.34
N GLU A 402 22.19 -36.83 24.20
CA GLU A 402 23.37 -37.70 24.08
C GLU A 402 23.00 -39.18 24.20
N GLU A 403 22.12 -39.54 25.13
CA GLU A 403 21.65 -40.92 25.27
C GLU A 403 20.91 -41.42 24.02
N ILE A 404 19.99 -40.62 23.47
CA ILE A 404 19.29 -40.94 22.22
C ILE A 404 20.29 -41.12 21.07
N LEU A 405 21.29 -40.24 20.99
CA LEU A 405 22.34 -40.33 19.98
C LEU A 405 23.16 -41.62 20.13
N ARG A 406 23.48 -42.04 21.37
CA ARG A 406 24.24 -43.28 21.64
C ARG A 406 23.41 -44.54 21.35
N LYS A 407 22.12 -44.56 21.73
CA LYS A 407 21.23 -45.73 21.60
C LYS A 407 20.68 -45.92 20.18
N ILE A 408 20.22 -44.82 19.56
CA ILE A 408 19.43 -44.84 18.31
C ILE A 408 20.22 -44.23 17.13
N GLY A 409 21.26 -43.43 17.39
CA GLY A 409 22.06 -42.79 16.35
C GLY A 409 21.42 -41.53 15.74
N LEU A 410 20.36 -41.01 16.36
CA LEU A 410 19.63 -39.82 15.88
C LEU A 410 19.97 -38.59 16.73
N LYS A 411 20.07 -37.43 16.08
CA LYS A 411 20.26 -36.13 16.74
C LYS A 411 18.90 -35.47 16.96
N LYS A 412 18.39 -35.53 18.19
CA LYS A 412 17.04 -35.02 18.54
C LYS A 412 17.02 -33.81 19.49
N LYS A 413 18.16 -33.15 19.77
CA LYS A 413 18.21 -32.01 20.71
C LYS A 413 17.13 -30.94 20.42
N ALA A 414 17.04 -30.44 19.18
CA ALA A 414 16.04 -29.44 18.82
C ALA A 414 14.60 -29.96 18.97
N THR A 415 14.36 -31.24 18.66
CA THR A 415 13.07 -31.90 18.85
C THR A 415 12.69 -31.96 20.33
N LEU A 416 13.63 -32.27 21.22
CA LEU A 416 13.40 -32.32 22.66
C LEU A 416 13.08 -30.94 23.24
N GLU A 417 13.79 -29.90 22.80
CA GLU A 417 13.50 -28.50 23.17
C GLU A 417 12.09 -28.08 22.70
N LEU A 418 11.70 -28.46 21.48
CA LEU A 418 10.36 -28.22 20.96
C LEU A 418 9.30 -28.96 21.79
N ILE A 419 9.52 -30.24 22.13
CA ILE A 419 8.61 -31.01 22.98
C ILE A 419 8.47 -30.33 24.35
N ARG A 420 9.56 -29.86 24.96
CA ARG A 420 9.51 -29.14 26.24
C ARG A 420 8.62 -27.89 26.14
N GLY A 421 8.88 -27.04 25.14
CA GLY A 421 8.10 -25.80 24.95
C GLY A 421 6.62 -26.08 24.70
N GLU A 422 6.31 -27.06 23.85
CA GLU A 422 4.93 -27.43 23.54
C GLU A 422 4.16 -28.07 24.69
N LEU A 423 4.85 -28.80 25.60
CA LEU A 423 4.23 -29.34 26.82
C LEU A 423 3.97 -28.24 27.87
N GLN A 424 4.76 -27.16 27.86
CA GLN A 424 4.55 -25.99 28.71
C GLN A 424 3.41 -25.13 28.19
N GLN A 425 3.46 -24.74 26.91
CA GLN A 425 2.45 -23.92 26.27
C GLN A 425 2.16 -24.45 24.86
N PRO A 426 1.13 -25.31 24.72
CA PRO A 426 0.76 -25.88 23.43
C PRO A 426 0.43 -24.80 22.41
N TYR A 427 0.96 -24.93 21.20
CA TYR A 427 0.71 -23.99 20.10
C TYR A 427 0.88 -22.50 20.47
N GLU A 428 1.91 -22.17 21.26
CA GLU A 428 2.19 -20.76 21.58
C GLU A 428 2.30 -19.88 20.32
N GLU A 429 1.90 -18.61 20.43
CA GLU A 429 1.94 -17.68 19.31
C GLU A 429 3.39 -17.24 19.04
N LEU A 430 3.98 -17.80 17.99
CA LEU A 430 5.37 -17.56 17.59
C LEU A 430 5.55 -16.36 16.66
N ARG A 431 4.46 -15.80 16.11
CA ARG A 431 4.53 -14.63 15.23
C ARG A 431 4.80 -13.35 16.02
N ARG A 432 5.24 -12.32 15.30
CA ARG A 432 5.38 -10.98 15.88
C ARG A 432 4.03 -10.40 16.26
N SER A 433 4.04 -9.46 17.20
CA SER A 433 2.85 -8.68 17.51
C SER A 433 2.29 -7.98 16.26
N PHE A 434 0.97 -7.80 16.23
CA PHE A 434 0.26 -7.12 15.16
C PHE A 434 0.94 -5.80 14.74
N TYR A 435 1.13 -5.59 13.44
CA TYR A 435 1.82 -4.41 12.92
C TYR A 435 0.88 -3.21 12.88
N LEU A 436 1.23 -2.17 13.64
CA LEU A 436 0.54 -0.88 13.60
C LEU A 436 1.17 0.02 12.55
N LEU A 437 0.33 0.54 11.65
CA LEU A 437 0.79 1.43 10.59
C LEU A 437 1.45 2.68 11.17
N SER A 438 2.63 3.00 10.64
CA SER A 438 3.31 4.27 10.90
C SER A 438 2.52 5.45 10.33
N THR A 439 2.85 6.65 10.79
CA THR A 439 2.17 7.87 10.33
C THR A 439 2.32 8.09 8.81
N ASP A 440 3.48 7.73 8.24
CA ASP A 440 3.74 7.87 6.81
C ASP A 440 2.96 6.83 5.98
N GLU A 441 2.79 5.62 6.49
CA GLU A 441 1.98 4.59 5.83
C GLU A 441 0.50 4.93 5.89
N VAL A 442 -0.02 5.39 7.03
CA VAL A 442 -1.40 5.88 7.12
C VAL A 442 -1.63 7.04 6.17
N PHE A 443 -0.66 7.95 6.06
CA PHE A 443 -0.71 9.04 5.09
C PHE A 443 -0.79 8.51 3.66
N THR A 444 0.09 7.59 3.29
CA THR A 444 0.13 6.97 1.95
C THR A 444 -1.17 6.21 1.65
N MET A 445 -1.69 5.44 2.60
CA MET A 445 -2.92 4.65 2.47
C MET A 445 -4.15 5.52 2.22
N LEU A 446 -4.26 6.67 2.89
CA LEU A 446 -5.44 7.54 2.80
C LEU A 446 -5.34 8.60 1.69
N THR A 447 -4.13 8.97 1.25
CA THR A 447 -3.91 9.99 0.20
C THR A 447 -3.54 9.40 -1.15
N GLY A 448 -2.96 8.20 -1.18
CA GLY A 448 -2.31 7.61 -2.36
C GLY A 448 -0.95 8.22 -2.68
N GLU A 449 -0.45 9.17 -1.88
CA GLU A 449 0.80 9.89 -2.12
C GLU A 449 1.95 9.28 -1.32
N THR A 450 3.11 9.14 -1.97
CA THR A 450 4.37 8.71 -1.35
C THR A 450 5.29 9.91 -1.17
N LYS A 451 6.39 9.73 -0.42
CA LYS A 451 7.46 10.75 -0.30
C LYS A 451 8.07 11.14 -1.66
N GLU A 452 7.92 10.28 -2.66
CA GLU A 452 8.41 10.50 -4.02
C GLU A 452 7.44 11.28 -4.90
N SER A 453 6.13 11.08 -4.71
CA SER A 453 5.09 11.71 -5.53
C SER A 453 4.68 13.08 -5.00
N LEU A 454 4.73 13.28 -3.68
CA LEU A 454 4.45 14.56 -3.02
C LEU A 454 5.57 14.93 -2.06
N THR A 455 6.41 15.89 -2.44
CA THR A 455 7.57 16.33 -1.67
C THR A 455 7.68 17.85 -1.63
N ALA A 456 8.29 18.37 -0.56
CA ALA A 456 8.53 19.80 -0.42
C ALA A 456 9.34 20.36 -1.61
N GLY A 457 8.95 21.53 -2.10
CA GLY A 457 9.50 22.21 -3.27
C GLY A 457 8.70 21.97 -4.56
N MET A 458 7.86 20.94 -4.63
CA MET A 458 7.02 20.67 -5.80
C MET A 458 5.99 21.78 -6.03
N ILE A 459 5.74 22.10 -7.31
CA ILE A 459 4.65 22.98 -7.71
C ILE A 459 3.44 22.11 -8.00
N VAL A 460 2.38 22.27 -7.22
CA VAL A 460 1.18 21.45 -7.27
C VAL A 460 -0.07 22.32 -7.52
N PRO A 461 -1.05 21.82 -8.30
CA PRO A 461 -2.35 22.46 -8.38
C PRO A 461 -3.08 22.33 -7.04
N VAL A 462 -3.66 23.44 -6.57
CA VAL A 462 -4.50 23.48 -5.36
C VAL A 462 -5.79 24.23 -5.62
N SER A 463 -6.87 23.78 -4.98
CA SER A 463 -8.17 24.44 -5.04
C SER A 463 -8.36 25.37 -3.84
N ILE A 464 -8.78 26.61 -4.08
CA ILE A 464 -9.04 27.59 -3.01
C ILE A 464 -10.31 27.18 -2.26
N LYS A 465 -10.21 26.89 -0.96
CA LYS A 465 -11.34 26.47 -0.13
C LYS A 465 -12.00 27.66 0.56
N ARG A 466 -11.22 28.52 1.21
CA ARG A 466 -11.67 29.75 1.87
C ARG A 466 -10.56 30.78 1.88
N THR A 467 -10.94 32.05 1.81
CA THR A 467 -10.00 33.17 1.87
C THR A 467 -10.24 33.97 3.14
N PHE A 468 -9.18 34.17 3.93
CA PHE A 468 -9.15 35.08 5.06
C PHE A 468 -8.14 36.21 4.78
N PRO A 469 -8.15 37.31 5.56
CA PRO A 469 -7.17 38.38 5.38
C PRO A 469 -5.73 37.95 5.64
N ASP A 470 -5.52 37.06 6.60
CA ASP A 470 -4.24 36.61 7.15
C ASP A 470 -3.75 35.26 6.58
N HIS A 471 -4.67 34.43 6.09
CA HIS A 471 -4.34 33.15 5.47
C HIS A 471 -5.39 32.71 4.44
N ILE A 472 -5.03 31.75 3.60
CA ILE A 472 -5.93 31.12 2.64
C ILE A 472 -5.93 29.61 2.90
N ASP A 473 -7.12 29.05 3.11
CA ASP A 473 -7.32 27.61 3.15
C ASP A 473 -7.42 27.11 1.71
N VAL A 474 -6.58 26.14 1.37
CA VAL A 474 -6.60 25.45 0.08
C VAL A 474 -6.76 23.95 0.28
N LYS A 475 -7.06 23.22 -0.79
CA LYS A 475 -7.14 21.76 -0.78
C LYS A 475 -6.39 21.20 -1.98
N LEU A 476 -5.48 20.28 -1.72
CA LEU A 476 -4.74 19.55 -2.74
C LEU A 476 -5.64 18.48 -3.38
N ASP A 477 -5.29 18.04 -4.58
CA ASP A 477 -6.04 17.01 -5.32
C ASP A 477 -6.10 15.67 -4.58
N CYS A 478 -5.03 15.32 -3.84
CA CYS A 478 -4.98 14.14 -2.97
C CYS A 478 -5.85 14.26 -1.70
N GLY A 479 -6.57 15.37 -1.53
CA GLY A 479 -7.55 15.58 -0.46
C GLY A 479 -7.02 16.31 0.78
N ILE A 480 -5.71 16.49 0.90
CA ILE A 480 -5.04 17.17 2.02
C ILE A 480 -5.47 18.64 2.10
N ASP A 481 -5.75 19.12 3.31
CA ASP A 481 -6.01 20.54 3.57
C ASP A 481 -4.67 21.30 3.63
N GLY A 482 -4.57 22.40 2.89
CA GLY A 482 -3.38 23.25 2.85
C GLY A 482 -3.67 24.65 3.38
N THR A 483 -2.63 25.34 3.85
CA THR A 483 -2.71 26.74 4.26
C THR A 483 -1.61 27.55 3.59
N VAL A 484 -1.99 28.71 3.06
CA VAL A 484 -1.07 29.75 2.56
C VAL A 484 -1.15 30.92 3.53
N ASN A 485 -0.04 31.23 4.18
CA ASN A 485 0.03 32.35 5.12
C ASN A 485 0.24 33.66 4.36
N GLU A 486 -0.07 34.80 4.99
CA GLU A 486 0.08 36.12 4.38
C GLU A 486 1.48 36.41 3.81
N GLN A 487 2.54 35.97 4.50
CA GLN A 487 3.93 36.11 4.05
C GLN A 487 4.23 35.37 2.72
N ASP A 488 3.39 34.41 2.36
CA ASP A 488 3.54 33.53 1.20
C ASP A 488 2.55 33.92 0.07
N PHE A 489 1.94 35.12 0.15
CA PHE A 489 1.10 35.69 -0.90
C PHE A 489 1.92 36.32 -2.03
N PRO A 490 1.37 36.39 -3.26
CA PRO A 490 1.96 37.17 -4.34
C PRO A 490 2.08 38.66 -3.99
N ALA A 491 3.01 39.36 -4.62
CA ALA A 491 3.19 40.79 -4.41
C ALA A 491 1.91 41.58 -4.73
N GLY A 492 1.50 42.47 -3.82
CA GLY A 492 0.30 43.29 -3.96
C GLY A 492 -0.99 42.65 -3.46
N VAL A 493 -0.93 41.47 -2.83
CA VAL A 493 -2.05 40.81 -2.16
C VAL A 493 -1.74 40.69 -0.66
N GLY A 494 -2.71 41.02 0.22
CA GLY A 494 -2.51 41.08 1.67
C GLY A 494 -2.30 42.50 2.22
N ASN A 495 -1.53 42.67 3.29
CA ASN A 495 -1.34 43.95 3.97
C ASN A 495 -0.82 45.05 3.03
N GLY A 496 -1.64 46.09 2.82
CA GLY A 496 -1.34 47.21 1.92
C GLY A 496 -1.67 46.98 0.44
N GLY A 497 -2.28 45.84 0.08
CA GLY A 497 -2.67 45.45 -1.28
C GLY A 497 -4.14 45.08 -1.42
N ALA A 498 -4.46 44.27 -2.43
CA ALA A 498 -5.80 43.72 -2.64
C ALA A 498 -6.08 42.61 -1.62
N GLU A 499 -7.28 42.57 -1.04
CA GLU A 499 -7.67 41.46 -0.16
C GLU A 499 -7.78 40.14 -0.94
N PRO A 500 -7.33 38.99 -0.38
CA PRO A 500 -7.39 37.69 -1.04
C PRO A 500 -8.76 37.31 -1.61
N ARG A 501 -9.86 37.72 -0.94
CA ARG A 501 -11.24 37.48 -1.38
C ARG A 501 -11.61 38.14 -2.71
N HIS A 502 -10.90 39.20 -3.11
CA HIS A 502 -11.12 39.90 -4.38
C HIS A 502 -10.22 39.36 -5.49
N VAL A 503 -9.14 38.66 -5.12
CA VAL A 503 -8.16 38.09 -6.06
C VAL A 503 -8.56 36.69 -6.48
N TRP A 504 -9.00 35.86 -5.52
CA TRP A 504 -9.36 34.47 -5.78
C TRP A 504 -10.80 34.16 -5.41
N GLN A 505 -11.39 33.27 -6.21
CA GLN A 505 -12.72 32.73 -5.96
C GLN A 505 -12.62 31.36 -5.29
N THR A 506 -13.60 31.05 -4.45
CA THR A 506 -13.77 29.71 -3.88
C THR A 506 -13.86 28.67 -5.01
N HIS A 507 -13.16 27.55 -4.86
CA HIS A 507 -13.03 26.43 -5.82
C HIS A 507 -12.18 26.75 -7.06
N GLN A 508 -11.56 27.93 -7.16
CA GLN A 508 -10.58 28.21 -8.20
C GLN A 508 -9.33 27.35 -8.00
N THR A 509 -8.84 26.71 -9.07
CA THR A 509 -7.57 25.99 -9.06
C THR A 509 -6.42 26.96 -9.38
N VAL A 510 -5.39 26.96 -8.53
CA VAL A 510 -4.17 27.77 -8.69
C VAL A 510 -2.94 26.89 -8.51
N GLN A 511 -1.81 27.30 -9.09
CA GLN A 511 -0.53 26.62 -8.87
C GLN A 511 0.11 27.18 -7.59
N ALA A 512 0.55 26.30 -6.70
CA ALA A 512 1.21 26.66 -5.47
C ALA A 512 2.47 25.81 -5.27
N LYS A 513 3.53 26.41 -4.71
CA LYS A 513 4.72 25.67 -4.31
C LYS A 513 4.48 25.06 -2.94
N LEU A 514 4.65 23.76 -2.82
CA LEU A 514 4.58 23.06 -1.55
C LEU A 514 5.83 23.39 -0.73
N LEU A 515 5.68 24.01 0.43
CA LEU A 515 6.81 24.35 1.29
C LEU A 515 7.09 23.23 2.29
N GLU A 516 6.04 22.69 2.90
CA GLU A 516 6.14 21.73 3.99
C GLU A 516 4.88 20.85 4.03
N ILE A 517 5.05 19.59 4.43
CA ILE A 517 3.97 18.63 4.64
C ILE A 517 4.05 18.15 6.09
N GLU A 518 2.92 18.12 6.79
CA GLU A 518 2.77 17.53 8.13
C GLU A 518 1.94 16.24 8.04
N PRO A 519 2.55 15.05 7.85
CA PRO A 519 1.81 13.80 7.63
C PRO A 519 0.87 13.44 8.77
N LYS A 520 1.26 13.70 10.03
CA LYS A 520 0.45 13.39 11.23
C LYS A 520 -0.90 14.12 11.27
N ARG A 521 -0.92 15.36 10.75
CA ARG A 521 -2.09 16.24 10.76
C ARG A 521 -2.84 16.25 9.43
N PHE A 522 -2.28 15.63 8.39
CA PHE A 522 -2.80 15.70 7.02
C PHE A 522 -2.95 17.15 6.57
N THR A 523 -1.93 17.97 6.85
CA THR A 523 -1.88 19.38 6.47
C THR A 523 -0.62 19.72 5.69
N ALA A 524 -0.70 20.73 4.82
CA ALA A 524 0.42 21.22 4.04
C ALA A 524 0.52 22.75 4.11
N ARG A 525 1.74 23.28 4.10
CA ARG A 525 2.00 24.72 3.97
C ARG A 525 2.45 25.01 2.56
N LEU A 526 1.81 25.97 1.90
CA LEU A 526 2.08 26.29 0.50
C LEU A 526 2.37 27.78 0.30
N SER A 527 3.03 28.09 -0.82
CA SER A 527 3.31 29.45 -1.28
C SER A 527 2.68 29.71 -2.64
N LEU A 528 2.11 30.91 -2.77
CA LEU A 528 1.59 31.46 -4.04
C LEU A 528 2.50 32.56 -4.59
N ARG A 529 3.69 32.77 -4.02
CA ARG A 529 4.62 33.80 -4.48
C ARG A 529 5.10 33.51 -5.90
N GLU A 530 5.14 34.56 -6.74
CA GLU A 530 5.60 34.42 -8.12
C GLU A 530 7.06 33.94 -8.21
N ASP A 531 7.93 34.40 -7.30
CA ASP A 531 9.34 33.99 -7.27
C ASP A 531 9.49 32.49 -6.98
N ASP A 532 8.69 31.96 -6.06
CA ASP A 532 8.70 30.55 -5.71
C ASP A 532 8.24 29.67 -6.87
N LEU A 533 7.20 30.13 -7.60
CA LEU A 533 6.63 29.42 -8.75
C LEU A 533 7.52 29.47 -10.01
N ARG A 534 8.46 30.41 -10.10
CA ARG A 534 9.42 30.49 -11.21
C ARG A 534 10.46 29.39 -11.18
N GLU A 535 10.77 28.87 -10.00
CA GLU A 535 11.75 27.80 -9.81
C GLU A 535 11.05 26.43 -9.84
N PRO A 536 11.12 25.68 -10.96
CA PRO A 536 10.53 24.35 -11.00
C PRO A 536 11.31 23.40 -10.09
N PHE A 537 10.58 22.54 -9.40
CA PHE A 537 11.18 21.44 -8.65
C PHE A 537 12.02 20.55 -9.57
N ARG A 538 13.24 20.25 -9.14
CA ARG A 538 14.13 19.29 -9.80
C ARG A 538 14.54 18.25 -8.78
N ARG A 539 14.29 16.98 -9.11
CA ARG A 539 14.78 15.87 -8.31
C ARG A 539 16.26 15.68 -8.65
N GLU A 540 17.13 15.80 -7.67
CA GLU A 540 18.54 15.49 -7.82
C GLU A 540 18.72 13.97 -7.76
N PHE A 541 19.37 13.40 -8.77
CA PHE A 541 19.80 12.02 -8.78
C PHE A 541 21.30 12.02 -8.48
N ASP A 542 21.71 11.31 -7.43
CA ASP A 542 23.12 11.10 -7.14
C ASP A 542 23.64 9.99 -8.07
N HIS A 543 24.48 10.37 -9.02
CA HIS A 543 25.07 9.45 -9.97
C HIS A 543 26.46 9.05 -9.49
N GLU A 544 26.72 7.75 -9.36
CA GLU A 544 28.07 7.28 -9.04
C GLU A 544 29.08 7.72 -10.12
N PRO A 545 30.28 8.20 -9.74
CA PRO A 545 31.28 8.66 -10.69
C PRO A 545 31.62 7.61 -11.76
N GLY A 546 31.45 7.97 -13.03
CA GLY A 546 31.79 7.11 -14.18
C GLY A 546 30.70 6.12 -14.61
N GLN A 547 29.54 6.08 -13.96
CA GLN A 547 28.39 5.27 -14.39
C GLN A 547 27.35 6.05 -15.20
N TRP A 548 27.43 7.37 -15.20
CA TRP A 548 26.53 8.26 -15.93
C TRP A 548 27.26 8.99 -17.04
N ASP A 549 26.65 9.05 -18.22
CA ASP A 549 27.18 9.77 -19.36
C ASP A 549 26.68 11.23 -19.33
N GLU A 550 27.38 12.06 -18.56
CA GLU A 550 27.09 13.50 -18.45
C GLU A 550 27.19 14.22 -19.80
N GLN A 551 28.05 13.73 -20.71
CA GLN A 551 28.22 14.33 -22.03
C GLN A 551 27.00 14.07 -22.89
N GLN A 552 26.51 12.82 -22.90
CA GLN A 552 25.29 12.46 -23.60
C GLN A 552 24.09 13.23 -23.01
N GLU A 553 23.96 13.31 -21.68
CA GLU A 553 22.87 14.04 -21.05
C GLU A 553 22.89 15.54 -21.40
N ALA A 554 24.07 16.17 -21.39
CA ALA A 554 24.21 17.57 -21.78
C ALA A 554 23.84 17.80 -23.24
N GLN A 555 24.19 16.86 -24.12
CA GLN A 555 23.80 16.89 -25.52
C GLN A 555 22.27 16.74 -25.67
N ASP A 556 21.67 15.75 -25.03
CA ASP A 556 20.22 15.50 -25.07
C ASP A 556 19.44 16.72 -24.54
N LYS A 557 19.92 17.36 -23.46
CA LYS A 557 19.33 18.60 -22.92
C LYS A 557 19.38 19.75 -23.93
N LYS A 558 20.51 19.91 -24.62
CA LYS A 558 20.67 20.94 -25.65
C LYS A 558 19.73 20.70 -26.82
N GLU A 559 19.63 19.46 -27.29
CA GLU A 559 18.72 19.06 -28.36
C GLU A 559 17.25 19.29 -27.97
N ALA A 560 16.87 18.93 -26.75
CA ALA A 560 15.52 19.18 -26.23
C ALA A 560 15.18 20.68 -26.11
N LEU A 561 16.14 21.52 -25.72
CA LEU A 561 15.97 22.98 -25.68
C LEU A 561 15.74 23.55 -27.08
N LEU A 562 16.55 23.13 -28.06
CA LEU A 562 16.39 23.54 -29.45
C LEU A 562 15.03 23.10 -30.01
N GLU A 563 14.56 21.90 -29.66
CA GLU A 563 13.24 21.41 -30.07
C GLU A 563 12.10 22.20 -29.40
N LYS A 564 12.26 22.59 -28.12
CA LYS A 564 11.30 23.42 -27.41
C LYS A 564 11.23 24.84 -28.00
N ASP A 565 12.36 25.41 -28.38
CA ASP A 565 12.44 26.72 -29.05
C ASP A 565 11.83 26.66 -30.46
N ALA A 566 11.94 25.51 -31.14
CA ALA A 566 11.27 25.26 -32.42
C ALA A 566 9.76 25.08 -32.28
N LYS A 567 9.28 24.37 -31.23
CA LYS A 567 7.85 24.11 -30.95
C LYS A 567 7.10 25.31 -30.38
N THR A 568 7.76 26.14 -29.57
CA THR A 568 7.17 27.38 -29.03
C THR A 568 7.07 28.48 -30.08
N GLY A 569 7.71 28.30 -31.24
CA GLY A 569 7.49 29.10 -32.43
C GLY A 569 7.64 30.59 -32.18
N ARG A 570 8.84 31.03 -31.76
CA ARG A 570 9.46 32.33 -32.07
C ARG A 570 10.55 32.64 -31.04
N ALA A 571 11.81 32.54 -31.44
CA ALA A 571 12.71 33.62 -31.05
C ALA A 571 12.15 34.91 -31.67
N GLN A 572 11.51 35.78 -30.88
CA GLN A 572 11.06 37.08 -31.37
C GLN A 572 12.30 37.89 -31.75
N ARG A 573 12.64 37.88 -33.03
CA ARG A 573 13.68 38.75 -33.58
C ARG A 573 13.22 40.20 -33.44
N VAL A 574 13.89 40.99 -32.61
CA VAL A 574 13.61 42.42 -32.43
C VAL A 574 14.53 43.21 -33.34
N ILE A 575 14.00 43.70 -34.46
CA ILE A 575 14.73 44.58 -35.37
C ILE A 575 14.56 46.02 -34.89
N LYS A 576 15.67 46.75 -34.73
CA LYS A 576 15.68 48.17 -34.38
C LYS A 576 15.26 49.02 -35.59
N HIS A 577 13.98 49.02 -35.92
CA HIS A 577 13.40 49.84 -36.98
C HIS A 577 12.04 50.41 -36.54
N PRO A 578 11.75 51.72 -36.77
CA PRO A 578 10.52 52.35 -36.29
C PRO A 578 9.22 51.65 -36.76
N LEU A 579 9.24 51.13 -37.98
CA LEU A 579 8.12 50.42 -38.62
C LEU A 579 8.11 48.91 -38.34
N PHE A 580 9.04 48.37 -37.56
CA PHE A 580 9.05 46.95 -37.22
C PHE A 580 8.11 46.65 -36.06
N ARG A 581 7.28 45.62 -36.21
CA ARG A 581 6.41 45.07 -35.16
C ARG A 581 6.43 43.54 -35.23
N PRO A 582 6.47 42.82 -34.10
CA PRO A 582 6.49 41.35 -34.06
C PRO A 582 5.11 40.73 -34.33
N PHE A 583 4.40 41.22 -35.34
CA PHE A 583 3.05 40.77 -35.70
C PHE A 583 3.07 39.51 -36.56
N ASN A 584 2.03 38.67 -36.45
CA ASN A 584 1.67 37.73 -37.52
C ASN A 584 0.94 38.45 -38.67
N SER A 585 0.58 37.75 -39.76
CA SER A 585 -0.10 38.38 -40.90
C SER A 585 -1.43 39.03 -40.51
N ALA A 586 -2.27 38.32 -39.75
CA ALA A 586 -3.58 38.82 -39.31
C ALA A 586 -3.47 40.07 -38.41
N GLN A 587 -2.55 40.06 -37.44
CA GLN A 587 -2.27 41.21 -36.57
C GLN A 587 -1.75 42.42 -37.35
N ALA A 588 -0.98 42.20 -38.42
CA ALA A 588 -0.49 43.27 -39.27
C ALA A 588 -1.62 43.89 -40.13
N GLU A 589 -2.55 43.06 -40.62
CA GLU A 589 -3.74 43.53 -41.35
C GLU A 589 -4.68 44.31 -40.43
N GLU A 590 -4.93 43.83 -39.21
CA GLU A 590 -5.74 44.53 -38.21
C GLU A 590 -5.13 45.88 -37.84
N TYR A 591 -3.82 45.91 -37.59
CA TYR A 591 -3.08 47.14 -37.29
C TYR A 591 -3.17 48.15 -38.43
N LEU A 592 -2.93 47.72 -39.67
CA LEU A 592 -3.01 48.57 -40.86
C LEU A 592 -4.46 48.93 -41.23
N GLY A 593 -5.46 48.17 -40.79
CA GLY A 593 -6.88 48.45 -41.06
C GLY A 593 -7.26 49.87 -40.65
N SER A 594 -6.78 50.33 -39.49
CA SER A 594 -6.99 51.68 -38.97
C SER A 594 -6.14 52.79 -39.61
N GLN A 595 -5.17 52.44 -40.47
CA GLN A 595 -4.17 53.36 -41.01
C GLN A 595 -4.49 53.88 -42.43
N ALA A 596 -3.72 54.85 -42.90
CA ALA A 596 -3.92 55.44 -44.23
C ALA A 596 -3.45 54.49 -45.34
N GLN A 597 -3.97 54.68 -46.55
CA GLN A 597 -3.48 53.97 -47.73
C GLN A 597 -2.01 54.32 -47.95
N GLY A 598 -1.17 53.30 -48.20
CA GLY A 598 0.28 53.46 -48.32
C GLY A 598 1.07 53.27 -47.02
N ASP A 599 0.42 53.13 -45.86
CA ASP A 599 1.11 52.85 -44.60
C ASP A 599 1.65 51.40 -44.56
N VAL A 600 2.78 51.23 -43.86
CA VAL A 600 3.63 50.04 -43.90
C VAL A 600 3.95 49.54 -42.49
N VAL A 601 3.95 48.22 -42.34
CA VAL A 601 4.54 47.54 -41.18
C VAL A 601 5.50 46.43 -41.62
N ILE A 602 6.67 46.37 -40.99
CA ILE A 602 7.66 45.31 -41.18
C ILE A 602 7.44 44.28 -40.08
N ARG A 603 7.39 43.00 -40.43
CA ARG A 603 7.21 41.90 -39.49
C ARG A 603 8.10 40.70 -39.84
N PRO A 604 8.36 39.78 -38.89
CA PRO A 604 8.98 38.50 -39.20
C PRO A 604 8.19 37.76 -40.30
N SER A 605 8.90 37.16 -41.25
CA SER A 605 8.28 36.29 -42.26
C SER A 605 8.05 34.90 -41.69
N SER A 606 6.98 34.24 -42.12
CA SER A 606 6.76 32.82 -41.82
C SER A 606 7.63 31.89 -42.66
N LYS A 607 8.35 32.42 -43.67
CA LYS A 607 9.17 31.62 -44.60
C LYS A 607 10.56 31.24 -44.05
N GLY A 608 10.95 31.76 -42.90
CA GLY A 608 12.21 31.42 -42.25
C GLY A 608 12.96 32.64 -41.71
N LEU A 609 14.08 32.40 -41.03
CA LEU A 609 14.87 33.44 -40.38
C LEU A 609 15.50 34.41 -41.40
N ASP A 610 15.74 33.96 -42.63
CA ASP A 610 16.29 34.75 -43.76
C ASP A 610 15.28 35.58 -44.53
N HIS A 611 14.06 35.67 -44.01
CA HIS A 611 12.99 36.42 -44.64
C HIS A 611 12.35 37.45 -43.70
N LEU A 612 12.06 38.63 -44.24
CA LEU A 612 11.17 39.61 -43.66
C LEU A 612 9.92 39.78 -44.51
N ALA A 613 8.81 40.12 -43.87
CA ALA A 613 7.59 40.46 -44.58
C ALA A 613 7.28 41.93 -44.37
N VAL A 614 7.20 42.68 -45.47
CA VAL A 614 6.77 44.08 -45.50
C VAL A 614 5.30 44.09 -45.92
N THR A 615 4.41 44.40 -44.99
CA THR A 615 2.97 44.46 -45.26
C THR A 615 2.56 45.92 -45.41
N TRP A 616 1.80 46.24 -46.45
CA TRP A 616 1.32 47.61 -46.68
C TRP A 616 -0.14 47.64 -47.13
N LYS A 617 -0.81 48.75 -46.84
CA LYS A 617 -2.24 48.94 -47.16
C LYS A 617 -2.41 49.47 -48.58
N VAL A 618 -2.93 48.63 -49.47
CA VAL A 618 -3.18 48.96 -50.88
C VAL A 618 -4.49 49.73 -51.05
N SER A 619 -5.54 49.31 -50.35
CA SER A 619 -6.86 49.95 -50.36
C SER A 619 -7.64 49.55 -49.09
N GLU A 620 -8.88 50.02 -48.93
CA GLU A 620 -9.75 49.62 -47.83
C GLU A 620 -9.94 48.09 -47.82
N ASN A 621 -9.54 47.43 -46.72
CA ASN A 621 -9.51 45.97 -46.55
C ASN A 621 -8.68 45.20 -47.60
N VAL A 622 -7.73 45.85 -48.29
CA VAL A 622 -6.81 45.19 -49.23
C VAL A 622 -5.37 45.47 -48.79
N PHE A 623 -4.67 44.39 -48.41
CA PHE A 623 -3.29 44.44 -47.94
C PHE A 623 -2.40 43.60 -48.85
N GLN A 624 -1.16 44.05 -49.08
CA GLN A 624 -0.17 43.29 -49.80
C GLN A 624 0.99 42.94 -48.87
N HIS A 625 1.38 41.66 -48.86
CA HIS A 625 2.54 41.17 -48.12
C HIS A 625 3.68 40.90 -49.08
N ILE A 626 4.73 41.71 -48.97
CA ILE A 626 5.92 41.61 -49.79
C ILE A 626 6.93 40.78 -49.01
N ASP A 627 7.41 39.71 -49.64
CA ASP A 627 8.46 38.86 -49.10
C ASP A 627 9.83 39.44 -49.46
N VAL A 628 10.65 39.65 -48.45
CA VAL A 628 11.98 40.24 -48.54
C VAL A 628 12.99 39.19 -48.10
N LEU A 629 13.81 38.72 -49.03
CA LEU A 629 14.92 37.82 -48.75
C LEU A 629 16.12 38.63 -48.27
N GLU A 630 16.67 38.29 -47.12
CA GLU A 630 17.84 38.93 -46.54
C GLU A 630 19.10 38.10 -46.84
N LEU A 631 20.13 38.74 -47.37
CA LEU A 631 21.44 38.15 -47.65
C LEU A 631 22.53 38.92 -46.89
N ASP A 632 23.70 38.28 -46.71
CA ASP A 632 24.88 38.86 -46.07
C ASP A 632 24.65 39.34 -44.63
N LYS A 633 24.10 38.45 -43.79
CA LYS A 633 23.86 38.71 -42.36
C LYS A 633 25.12 38.53 -41.52
N GLU A 634 25.28 39.37 -40.50
CA GLU A 634 26.36 39.24 -39.51
C GLU A 634 26.04 38.15 -38.46
N ASN A 635 24.77 38.02 -38.08
CA ASN A 635 24.21 36.94 -37.26
C ASN A 635 22.72 36.71 -37.57
N GLU A 636 22.14 35.61 -37.08
CA GLU A 636 20.74 35.22 -37.36
C GLU A 636 19.68 36.25 -36.90
N PHE A 637 20.05 37.19 -36.03
CA PHE A 637 19.16 38.22 -35.48
C PHE A 637 19.32 39.60 -36.15
N SER A 638 20.44 39.85 -36.82
CA SER A 638 20.77 41.10 -37.53
C SER A 638 20.06 41.19 -38.88
N VAL A 639 19.72 42.40 -39.33
CA VAL A 639 19.18 42.63 -40.68
C VAL A 639 20.28 42.39 -41.71
N GLY A 640 19.96 41.69 -42.80
CA GLY A 640 20.92 41.43 -43.88
C GLY A 640 21.37 42.74 -44.55
N ARG A 641 22.64 42.81 -44.97
CA ARG A 641 23.18 43.98 -45.69
C ARG A 641 22.62 44.11 -47.11
N THR A 642 22.03 43.03 -47.64
CA THR A 642 21.45 42.99 -48.98
C THR A 642 20.02 42.45 -48.88
N LEU A 643 19.03 43.25 -49.27
CA LEU A 643 17.61 42.91 -49.23
C LEU A 643 17.06 42.69 -50.65
N LYS A 644 16.51 41.52 -50.95
CA LYS A 644 15.97 41.19 -52.27
C LYS A 644 14.45 41.00 -52.26
N VAL A 645 13.77 41.64 -53.21
CA VAL A 645 12.33 41.49 -53.42
C VAL A 645 12.06 40.87 -54.79
N GLY A 646 11.32 39.76 -54.81
CA GLY A 646 10.91 39.07 -56.04
C GLY A 646 12.06 38.59 -56.94
N GLY A 647 13.28 38.45 -56.39
CA GLY A 647 14.49 38.03 -57.11
C GLY A 647 15.05 39.04 -58.12
N LYS A 648 14.41 40.21 -58.29
CA LYS A 648 14.75 41.21 -59.31
C LYS A 648 15.21 42.54 -58.72
N TYR A 649 14.67 42.93 -57.59
CA TYR A 649 14.98 44.20 -56.94
C TYR A 649 15.90 43.95 -55.74
N THR A 650 16.94 44.75 -55.61
CA THR A 650 17.94 44.66 -54.52
C THR A 650 18.07 46.01 -53.85
N TYR A 651 18.06 46.02 -52.52
CA TYR A 651 18.12 47.20 -51.66
C TYR A 651 19.22 47.00 -50.61
N SER A 652 19.84 48.10 -50.18
CA SER A 652 20.93 48.09 -49.19
C SER A 652 20.42 48.24 -47.75
N ASP A 653 19.24 48.83 -47.55
CA ASP A 653 18.58 48.92 -46.25
C ASP A 653 17.05 48.93 -46.36
N LEU A 654 16.37 48.85 -45.20
CA LEU A 654 14.90 48.78 -45.11
C LEU A 654 14.22 50.09 -45.48
N ASP A 655 14.83 51.24 -45.22
CA ASP A 655 14.26 52.55 -45.55
C ASP A 655 14.26 52.78 -47.07
N GLU A 656 15.36 52.40 -47.73
CA GLU A 656 15.51 52.41 -49.19
C GLU A 656 14.45 51.51 -49.84
N LEU A 657 14.26 50.29 -49.33
CA LEU A 657 13.23 49.36 -49.81
C LEU A 657 11.83 49.97 -49.68
N ILE A 658 11.49 50.58 -48.53
CA ILE A 658 10.17 51.15 -48.30
C ILE A 658 9.91 52.34 -49.23
N VAL A 659 10.91 53.21 -49.44
CA VAL A 659 10.76 54.40 -50.28
C VAL A 659 10.70 54.03 -51.77
N LEU A 660 11.63 53.22 -52.24
CA LEU A 660 11.79 52.93 -53.68
C LEU A 660 10.85 51.83 -54.18
N HIS A 661 10.42 50.91 -53.30
CA HIS A 661 9.53 49.82 -53.68
C HIS A 661 8.09 50.12 -53.26
N VAL A 662 7.86 50.35 -51.97
CA VAL A 662 6.48 50.41 -51.44
C VAL A 662 5.82 51.76 -51.70
N LYS A 663 6.47 52.86 -51.33
CA LYS A 663 5.94 54.21 -51.60
C LYS A 663 5.87 54.55 -53.09
N ALA A 664 6.70 53.92 -53.91
CA ALA A 664 6.62 54.04 -55.37
C ALA A 664 5.39 53.31 -55.96
N MET A 665 4.96 52.20 -55.35
CA MET A 665 3.73 51.48 -55.73
C MET A 665 2.46 52.09 -55.13
N ALA A 666 2.58 52.85 -54.02
CA ALA A 666 1.47 53.51 -53.36
C ALA A 666 1.12 54.89 -53.96
N LYS A 667 1.99 55.46 -54.80
CA LYS A 667 1.71 56.63 -55.63
C LYS A 667 1.03 56.21 -56.92
#